data_AF-A0A9Q9HC28-F1
#
_entry.id   AF-A0A9Q9HC28-F1
#
_cell.length_a   1.000
_cell.length_b   1.000
_cell.length_c   1.000
_cell.angle_alpha   90.00
_cell.angle_beta   90.00
_cell.angle_gamma   90.00
#
_symmetry.space_group_name_H-M   'P 1'
#
loop_
_entity.id
_entity.type
_entity.pdbx_description
1 polymer ?
#
loop_
_entity_poly.entity_id
_entity_poly.type
_entity_poly.pdbx_seq_one_letter_code
_entity_poly.pdbx_strand_id
1 'polypeptide(L)'
;MRLTPSFLAPGLFAAAALLSLVGARVAVSTIESLSAEGVRDEFLLQGFEWAEVEADGLEVVVSGIAPDEVTRLRAVSAAGTVIDSGRVIDNMQVAATEDIAPPRFSLEILRNDAGISLIGLIPASSDRDRLKERIKDIAGRTHVTDLMGTADYTTPANWDEVLDFAVTALETLPRAKISMDAKRVSITAVSDSAQQKAGWERDLKREAPRNLLLLMDISAPRPVITPFTLRFLIEEGTPRFDACSAHDQIGRAKIAAAAAQAGIEGAIDCTIGLGVPSPDWSDAVNAGIQAVSKFGGGSVTFSDADVTLVAPAGTKQAVFDRVVGELEADLPQLYSLHSILPEIVKIDGSGDGEDGPPEFVATLSPEGLVQLRGRMTDDLQRAAAESYAKAAFGVTRVYEATRLDPDLPEGWPIRVLAGLEVLGHLANGSVVVQPDVVDVRGNTGDPEASATISRILAEKLGASQNYQINVTYQEKLDPQLGLPSPQECVAAINGFLTDSKISFAPGSANIEASAGDTLDKIAEQLRGCEDVRMEIAGYTDSQGREEMNRALSQSRAQAVLTALLGRRVLTSNLSAKGYGEDDPIADNGTEEGREANRRIEFHLLDLPSDEAGAESSEAVADPDTPTSEAAPTDEAAPAVPSSPDDATPTGSGEASTEDTDPSDPAAETDAQPDEAEVQDRSDAGQAEDQQTAPAASDFAGPATLVQTPGTEDPRPAPRPDTVDPADAASQ
;
A
#
# COMPACT_ATOMS: atom_id res chain seq x y z
N MET A 1 28.20 -70.71 -93.21
CA MET A 1 28.90 -69.44 -93.56
C MET A 1 30.39 -69.66 -93.33
N ARG A 2 31.29 -69.33 -94.27
CA ARG A 2 32.75 -69.39 -94.02
C ARG A 2 33.19 -68.02 -93.50
N LEU A 3 33.53 -67.92 -92.21
CA LEU A 3 34.13 -66.71 -91.65
C LEU A 3 35.53 -66.52 -92.25
N THR A 4 35.80 -65.34 -92.80
CA THR A 4 37.11 -64.99 -93.33
C THR A 4 38.10 -64.73 -92.18
N PRO A 5 39.36 -65.20 -92.28
CA PRO A 5 40.31 -65.13 -91.16
C PRO A 5 40.60 -63.70 -90.68
N SER A 6 40.40 -62.69 -91.53
CA SER A 6 40.57 -61.27 -91.24
C SER A 6 39.76 -60.74 -90.06
N PHE A 7 38.63 -61.38 -89.69
CA PHE A 7 37.81 -60.98 -88.55
C PHE A 7 38.05 -61.80 -87.28
N LEU A 8 38.75 -62.94 -87.38
CA LEU A 8 38.96 -63.85 -86.25
C LEU A 8 39.97 -63.27 -85.23
N ALA A 9 41.08 -62.70 -85.72
CA ALA A 9 42.08 -62.07 -84.86
C ALA A 9 41.55 -60.87 -84.04
N PRO A 10 40.91 -59.82 -84.64
CA PRO A 10 40.38 -58.71 -83.85
C PRO A 10 39.26 -59.13 -82.90
N GLY A 11 38.44 -60.12 -83.27
CA GLY A 11 37.44 -60.70 -82.36
C GLY A 11 38.07 -61.36 -81.13
N LEU A 12 39.20 -62.07 -81.30
CA LEU A 12 39.93 -62.68 -80.19
C LEU A 12 40.55 -61.63 -79.25
N PHE A 13 41.15 -60.57 -79.81
CA PHE A 13 41.70 -59.47 -79.01
C PHE A 13 40.61 -58.68 -78.26
N ALA A 14 39.44 -58.45 -78.88
CA ALA A 14 38.30 -57.83 -78.22
C ALA A 14 37.75 -58.69 -77.08
N ALA A 15 37.64 -60.01 -77.28
CA ALA A 15 37.24 -60.95 -76.23
C ALA A 15 38.25 -61.00 -75.08
N ALA A 16 39.55 -61.01 -75.38
CA ALA A 16 40.62 -60.96 -74.38
C ALA A 16 40.59 -59.64 -73.58
N ALA A 17 40.45 -58.49 -74.24
CA ALA A 17 40.34 -57.19 -73.57
C ALA A 17 39.10 -57.10 -72.67
N LEU A 18 37.96 -57.64 -73.12
CA LEU A 18 36.73 -57.70 -72.33
C LEU A 18 36.89 -58.63 -71.12
N LEU A 19 37.51 -59.81 -71.28
CA LEU A 19 37.83 -60.71 -70.17
C LEU A 19 38.80 -60.08 -69.17
N SER A 20 39.83 -59.36 -69.63
CA SER A 20 40.74 -58.61 -68.75
C SER A 20 40.03 -57.47 -68.00
N LEU A 21 39.11 -56.75 -68.65
CA LEU A 21 38.34 -55.67 -68.02
C LEU A 21 37.32 -56.20 -67.00
N VAL A 22 36.66 -57.33 -67.30
CA VAL A 22 35.80 -58.03 -66.33
C VAL A 22 36.63 -58.58 -65.17
N GLY A 23 37.76 -59.23 -65.44
CA GLY A 23 38.67 -59.74 -64.40
C GLY A 23 39.22 -58.63 -63.49
N ALA A 24 39.59 -57.49 -64.07
CA ALA A 24 40.02 -56.31 -63.31
C ALA A 24 38.89 -55.75 -62.43
N ARG A 25 37.66 -55.60 -62.96
CA ARG A 25 36.50 -55.19 -62.15
C ARG A 25 36.19 -56.15 -61.02
N VAL A 26 36.21 -57.46 -61.28
CA VAL A 26 35.98 -58.48 -60.23
C VAL A 26 37.07 -58.40 -59.15
N ALA A 27 38.35 -58.29 -59.54
CA ALA A 27 39.45 -58.15 -58.60
C ALA A 27 39.33 -56.87 -57.74
N VAL A 28 39.05 -55.72 -58.37
CA VAL A 28 38.83 -54.44 -57.68
C VAL A 28 37.65 -54.53 -56.71
N SER A 29 36.47 -54.93 -57.18
CA SER A 29 35.27 -55.07 -56.32
C SER A 29 35.45 -56.07 -55.18
N THR A 30 36.31 -57.07 -55.32
CA THR A 30 36.65 -58.03 -54.26
C THR A 30 37.58 -57.40 -53.22
N ILE A 31 38.57 -56.60 -53.65
CA ILE A 31 39.49 -55.87 -52.76
C ILE A 31 38.75 -54.75 -52.01
N GLU A 32 37.88 -54.02 -52.69
CA GLU A 32 37.00 -52.99 -52.12
C GLU A 32 36.08 -53.61 -51.05
N SER A 33 35.33 -54.67 -51.41
CA SER A 33 34.43 -55.37 -50.48
C SER A 33 35.17 -55.89 -49.25
N LEU A 34 36.28 -56.61 -49.43
CA LEU A 34 37.06 -57.15 -48.31
C LEU A 34 37.71 -56.06 -47.43
N SER A 35 38.10 -54.92 -48.01
CA SER A 35 38.65 -53.80 -47.25
C SER A 35 37.57 -53.10 -46.42
N ALA A 36 36.40 -52.85 -47.02
CA ALA A 36 35.28 -52.19 -46.33
C ALA A 36 34.61 -53.10 -45.29
N GLU A 37 34.42 -54.38 -45.60
CA GLU A 37 33.82 -55.38 -44.69
C GLU A 37 34.73 -55.60 -43.47
N GLY A 38 36.04 -55.79 -43.67
CA GLY A 38 36.99 -55.96 -42.57
C GLY A 38 37.10 -54.74 -41.64
N VAL A 39 37.12 -53.52 -42.18
CA VAL A 39 37.16 -52.29 -41.36
C VAL A 39 35.82 -52.09 -40.64
N ARG A 40 34.69 -52.41 -41.27
CA ARG A 40 33.36 -52.32 -40.66
C ARG A 40 33.18 -53.35 -39.54
N ASP A 41 33.69 -54.58 -39.69
CA ASP A 41 33.69 -55.60 -38.64
C ASP A 41 34.50 -55.16 -37.42
N GLU A 42 35.72 -54.61 -37.61
CA GLU A 42 36.52 -54.04 -36.52
C GLU A 42 35.80 -52.85 -35.85
N PHE A 43 35.10 -52.01 -36.61
CA PHE A 43 34.32 -50.90 -36.06
C PHE A 43 33.14 -51.39 -35.20
N LEU A 44 32.43 -52.43 -35.62
CA LEU A 44 31.38 -53.07 -34.82
C LEU A 44 31.96 -53.70 -33.55
N LEU A 45 33.14 -54.33 -33.62
CA LEU A 45 33.82 -54.92 -32.46
C LEU A 45 34.31 -53.89 -31.44
N GLN A 46 34.73 -52.70 -31.90
CA GLN A 46 35.22 -51.60 -31.04
C GLN A 46 34.11 -50.61 -30.62
N GLY A 47 32.88 -50.76 -31.12
CA GLY A 47 31.74 -49.89 -30.78
C GLY A 47 31.68 -48.57 -31.56
N PHE A 48 32.31 -48.47 -32.73
CA PHE A 48 32.26 -47.32 -33.62
C PHE A 48 31.07 -47.35 -34.59
N GLU A 49 29.89 -47.76 -34.11
CA GLU A 49 28.65 -47.91 -34.91
C GLU A 49 28.17 -46.59 -35.57
N TRP A 50 28.65 -45.45 -35.07
CA TRP A 50 28.39 -44.11 -35.60
C TRP A 50 29.24 -43.74 -36.82
N ALA A 51 30.20 -44.60 -37.21
CA ALA A 51 31.12 -44.37 -38.32
C ALA A 51 30.80 -45.30 -39.51
N GLU A 52 30.45 -44.69 -40.63
CA GLU A 52 30.23 -45.33 -41.92
C GLU A 52 31.57 -45.52 -42.66
N VAL A 53 31.65 -46.60 -43.45
CA VAL A 53 32.87 -47.05 -44.12
C VAL A 53 32.55 -47.37 -45.57
N GLU A 54 33.23 -46.70 -46.50
CA GLU A 54 33.16 -46.95 -47.96
C GLU A 54 34.57 -47.21 -48.53
N ALA A 55 34.67 -47.87 -49.67
CA ALA A 55 35.96 -48.15 -50.34
C ALA A 55 35.89 -47.78 -51.83
N ASP A 56 36.94 -47.12 -52.32
CA ASP A 56 37.13 -46.77 -53.74
C ASP A 56 38.53 -47.24 -54.19
N GLY A 57 38.56 -48.32 -54.97
CA GLY A 57 39.76 -48.96 -55.52
C GLY A 57 40.71 -49.54 -54.46
N LEU A 58 41.52 -48.66 -53.86
CA LEU A 58 42.46 -48.98 -52.78
C LEU A 58 42.26 -48.13 -51.53
N GLU A 59 41.58 -46.97 -51.62
CA GLU A 59 41.35 -46.10 -50.47
C GLU A 59 40.06 -46.51 -49.74
N VAL A 60 40.03 -46.32 -48.42
CA VAL A 60 38.85 -46.54 -47.58
C VAL A 60 38.50 -45.23 -46.91
N VAL A 61 37.34 -44.70 -47.26
CA VAL A 61 36.80 -43.47 -46.71
C VAL A 61 35.97 -43.82 -45.48
N VAL A 62 36.25 -43.12 -44.38
CA VAL A 62 35.51 -43.27 -43.13
C VAL A 62 34.83 -41.94 -42.82
N SER A 63 33.52 -41.96 -42.59
CA SER A 63 32.71 -40.77 -42.33
C SER A 63 31.72 -41.00 -41.19
N GLY A 64 31.20 -39.94 -40.58
CA GLY A 64 30.30 -40.04 -39.43
C GLY A 64 30.50 -38.87 -38.46
N ILE A 65 29.82 -38.92 -37.31
CA ILE A 65 29.94 -37.89 -36.26
C ILE A 65 30.39 -38.59 -34.96
N ALA A 66 31.66 -38.40 -34.61
CA ALA A 66 32.25 -38.90 -33.38
C ALA A 66 31.72 -38.13 -32.16
N PRO A 67 31.43 -38.80 -31.03
CA PRO A 67 31.06 -38.11 -29.78
C PRO A 67 32.16 -37.17 -29.26
N ASP A 68 33.43 -37.49 -29.51
CA ASP A 68 34.60 -36.71 -29.07
C ASP A 68 35.84 -36.96 -29.96
N GLU A 69 36.83 -36.08 -29.87
CA GLU A 69 38.10 -36.13 -30.63
C GLU A 69 38.89 -37.43 -30.40
N VAL A 70 38.94 -37.93 -29.16
CA VAL A 70 39.69 -39.15 -28.82
C VAL A 70 39.00 -40.38 -29.43
N THR A 71 37.67 -40.38 -29.45
CA THR A 71 36.87 -41.43 -30.09
C THR A 71 37.01 -41.40 -31.63
N ARG A 72 37.08 -40.22 -32.29
CA ARG A 72 37.41 -40.15 -33.73
C ARG A 72 38.79 -40.74 -34.02
N LEU A 73 39.81 -40.29 -33.28
CA LEU A 73 41.19 -40.75 -33.49
C LEU A 73 41.37 -42.25 -33.22
N ARG A 74 40.58 -42.84 -32.31
CA ARG A 74 40.53 -44.30 -32.09
C ARG A 74 39.90 -45.04 -33.27
N ALA A 75 38.83 -44.53 -33.87
CA ALA A 75 38.23 -45.13 -35.06
C ALA A 75 39.20 -45.14 -36.26
N VAL A 76 39.88 -44.01 -36.54
CA VAL A 76 40.95 -43.96 -37.56
C VAL A 76 42.07 -44.96 -37.26
N SER A 77 42.50 -45.05 -36.00
CA SER A 77 43.56 -45.99 -35.59
C SER A 77 43.13 -47.45 -35.75
N ALA A 78 41.85 -47.79 -35.49
CA ALA A 78 41.31 -49.13 -35.64
C ALA A 78 41.23 -49.57 -37.11
N ALA A 79 40.77 -48.68 -38.00
CA ALA A 79 40.81 -48.91 -39.45
C ALA A 79 42.25 -49.19 -39.92
N GLY A 80 43.21 -48.44 -39.38
CA GLY A 80 44.65 -48.61 -39.60
C GLY A 80 45.29 -49.88 -39.03
N THR A 81 44.54 -50.76 -38.34
CA THR A 81 45.01 -52.12 -37.97
C THR A 81 44.62 -53.19 -38.98
N VAL A 82 43.48 -53.00 -39.67
CA VAL A 82 42.93 -53.94 -40.67
C VAL A 82 43.55 -53.69 -42.04
N ILE A 83 43.80 -52.43 -42.38
CA ILE A 83 44.43 -52.00 -43.63
C ILE A 83 45.60 -51.03 -43.36
N ASP A 84 46.51 -50.90 -44.32
CA ASP A 84 47.59 -49.92 -44.24
C ASP A 84 47.03 -48.51 -44.01
N SER A 85 47.53 -47.83 -42.98
CA SER A 85 46.98 -46.54 -42.51
C SER A 85 47.11 -45.42 -43.56
N GLY A 86 48.01 -45.55 -44.53
CA GLY A 86 48.12 -44.63 -45.68
C GLY A 86 46.99 -44.78 -46.71
N ARG A 87 46.08 -45.74 -46.52
CA ARG A 87 44.87 -45.96 -47.34
C ARG A 87 43.58 -45.45 -46.66
N VAL A 88 43.65 -44.98 -45.41
CA VAL A 88 42.48 -44.53 -44.63
C VAL A 88 42.28 -43.03 -44.83
N ILE A 89 41.09 -42.63 -45.29
CA ILE A 89 40.70 -41.23 -45.46
C ILE A 89 39.69 -40.86 -44.35
N ASP A 90 40.14 -40.07 -43.37
CA ASP A 90 39.29 -39.55 -42.29
C ASP A 90 38.43 -38.36 -42.79
N ASN A 91 37.15 -38.64 -43.04
CA ASN A 91 36.09 -37.67 -43.30
C ASN A 91 35.08 -37.61 -42.12
N MET A 92 35.44 -38.15 -40.94
CA MET A 92 34.59 -38.07 -39.76
C MET A 92 34.65 -36.66 -39.14
N GLN A 93 33.53 -36.20 -38.61
CA GLN A 93 33.42 -34.96 -37.85
C GLN A 93 33.31 -35.27 -36.36
N VAL A 94 33.45 -34.27 -35.49
CA VAL A 94 33.18 -34.39 -34.05
C VAL A 94 31.90 -33.64 -33.74
N ALA A 95 31.06 -34.20 -32.86
CA ALA A 95 29.84 -33.55 -32.39
C ALA A 95 30.17 -32.18 -31.77
N ALA A 96 29.46 -31.14 -32.20
CA ALA A 96 29.55 -29.84 -31.57
C ALA A 96 29.06 -29.95 -30.12
N THR A 97 29.86 -29.49 -29.16
CA THR A 97 29.42 -29.32 -27.77
C THR A 97 28.34 -28.24 -27.73
N GLU A 98 27.23 -28.48 -27.02
CA GLU A 98 26.19 -27.46 -26.85
C GLU A 98 26.76 -26.22 -26.14
N ASP A 99 26.45 -25.03 -26.65
CA ASP A 99 26.85 -23.77 -26.02
C ASP A 99 26.29 -23.68 -24.60
N ILE A 100 27.18 -23.46 -23.62
CA ILE A 100 26.79 -23.34 -22.21
C ILE A 100 25.92 -22.09 -22.06
N ALA A 101 24.62 -22.30 -21.81
CA ALA A 101 23.68 -21.22 -21.58
C ALA A 101 24.17 -20.32 -20.41
N PRO A 102 24.17 -18.99 -20.57
CA PRO A 102 24.72 -18.08 -19.57
C PRO A 102 24.01 -18.24 -18.22
N PRO A 103 24.75 -18.19 -17.09
CA PRO A 103 24.18 -18.36 -15.78
C PRO A 103 23.17 -17.25 -15.48
N ARG A 104 22.11 -17.57 -14.73
CA ARG A 104 21.16 -16.56 -14.27
C ARG A 104 21.79 -15.79 -13.11
N PHE A 105 21.99 -14.48 -13.32
CA PHE A 105 22.32 -13.58 -12.23
C PHE A 105 21.11 -13.42 -11.30
N SER A 106 21.37 -13.56 -10.00
CA SER A 106 20.36 -13.45 -8.95
C SER A 106 21.05 -13.22 -7.61
N LEU A 107 20.49 -12.34 -6.78
CA LEU A 107 20.98 -12.05 -5.44
C LEU A 107 19.85 -12.28 -4.43
N GLU A 108 20.17 -12.94 -3.33
CA GLU A 108 19.31 -13.07 -2.16
C GLU A 108 19.96 -12.37 -0.97
N ILE A 109 19.18 -11.52 -0.31
CA ILE A 109 19.58 -10.75 0.86
C ILE A 109 18.68 -11.17 2.01
N LEU A 110 19.29 -11.60 3.12
CA LEU A 110 18.59 -11.97 4.36
C LEU A 110 19.01 -10.99 5.46
N ARG A 111 18.07 -10.24 6.05
CA ARG A 111 18.29 -9.32 7.18
C ARG A 111 17.43 -9.72 8.37
N ASN A 112 18.07 -9.82 9.54
CA ASN A 112 17.44 -10.07 10.83
C ASN A 112 18.26 -9.42 11.95
N ASP A 113 17.84 -9.60 13.20
CA ASP A 113 18.43 -8.95 14.38
C ASP A 113 19.92 -9.35 14.64
N ALA A 114 20.41 -10.43 14.02
CA ALA A 114 21.80 -10.86 14.11
C ALA A 114 22.70 -10.29 13.00
N GLY A 115 22.15 -9.91 11.85
CA GLY A 115 22.95 -9.46 10.70
C GLY A 115 22.28 -9.51 9.34
N ILE A 116 23.11 -9.27 8.32
CA ILE A 116 22.76 -9.33 6.90
C ILE A 116 23.59 -10.44 6.23
N SER A 117 22.97 -11.26 5.39
CA SER A 117 23.66 -12.24 4.55
C SER A 117 23.34 -12.00 3.08
N LEU A 118 24.38 -11.96 2.25
CA LEU A 118 24.32 -11.76 0.79
C LEU A 118 24.69 -13.07 0.09
N ILE A 119 23.78 -13.66 -0.68
CA ILE A 119 23.93 -15.00 -1.28
C ILE A 119 23.54 -14.92 -2.75
N GLY A 120 24.40 -15.33 -3.68
CA GLY A 120 24.00 -15.37 -5.10
C GLY A 120 25.14 -15.24 -6.09
N LEU A 121 24.77 -14.88 -7.33
CA LEU A 121 25.70 -14.64 -8.44
C LEU A 121 25.39 -13.29 -9.08
N ILE A 122 26.38 -12.41 -9.11
CA ILE A 122 26.28 -11.07 -9.71
C ILE A 122 27.19 -10.93 -10.94
N PRO A 123 26.91 -10.00 -11.87
CA PRO A 123 27.80 -9.68 -12.99
C PRO A 123 29.17 -9.22 -12.50
N ALA A 124 30.24 -9.59 -13.21
CA ALA A 124 31.60 -9.10 -12.93
C ALA A 124 31.78 -7.58 -13.15
N SER A 125 30.82 -6.95 -13.85
CA SER A 125 30.73 -5.50 -14.04
C SER A 125 30.08 -4.74 -12.88
N SER A 126 29.34 -5.40 -11.99
CA SER A 126 28.71 -4.75 -10.84
C SER A 126 29.73 -4.47 -9.73
N ASP A 127 29.66 -3.28 -9.15
CA ASP A 127 30.57 -2.83 -8.08
C ASP A 127 30.28 -3.53 -6.75
N ARG A 128 30.85 -4.72 -6.59
CA ARG A 128 30.68 -5.59 -5.42
C ARG A 128 31.18 -4.95 -4.12
N ASP A 129 32.21 -4.11 -4.18
CA ASP A 129 32.83 -3.55 -2.97
C ASP A 129 32.07 -2.32 -2.50
N ARG A 130 31.56 -1.46 -3.40
CA ARG A 130 30.57 -0.41 -3.05
C ARG A 130 29.26 -1.00 -2.55
N LEU A 131 28.79 -2.12 -3.12
CA LEU A 131 27.64 -2.86 -2.60
C LEU A 131 27.91 -3.32 -1.15
N LYS A 132 29.07 -3.92 -0.89
CA LYS A 132 29.48 -4.32 0.47
C LYS A 132 29.60 -3.15 1.45
N GLU A 133 30.01 -1.97 1.00
CA GLU A 133 30.09 -0.78 1.83
C GLU A 133 28.70 -0.32 2.27
N ARG A 134 27.77 -0.11 1.32
CA ARG A 134 26.36 0.21 1.62
C ARG A 134 25.72 -0.80 2.57
N ILE A 135 25.91 -2.10 2.33
CA ILE A 135 25.32 -3.15 3.17
C ILE A 135 25.90 -3.12 4.60
N LYS A 136 27.16 -2.72 4.81
CA LYS A 136 27.72 -2.51 6.15
C LYS A 136 27.10 -1.30 6.85
N ASP A 137 26.87 -0.20 6.15
CA ASP A 137 26.21 0.98 6.72
C ASP A 137 24.78 0.64 7.17
N ILE A 138 24.05 -0.17 6.39
CA ILE A 138 22.70 -0.68 6.72
C ILE A 138 22.70 -1.68 7.89
N ALA A 139 23.78 -2.47 8.04
CA ALA A 139 23.99 -3.37 9.17
C ALA A 139 24.41 -2.63 10.46
N GLY A 140 25.13 -1.51 10.33
CA GLY A 140 25.63 -0.67 11.40
C GLY A 140 26.63 -1.39 12.33
N ARG A 141 26.10 -2.15 13.31
CA ARG A 141 26.89 -2.96 14.26
C ARG A 141 26.67 -4.46 14.13
N THR A 142 25.71 -4.91 13.30
CA THR A 142 25.42 -6.33 13.11
C THR A 142 26.36 -6.96 12.07
N HIS A 143 26.41 -8.29 11.99
CA HIS A 143 27.37 -8.98 11.12
C HIS A 143 26.92 -8.98 9.66
N VAL A 144 27.87 -8.81 8.72
CA VAL A 144 27.61 -8.94 7.27
C VAL A 144 28.34 -10.16 6.72
N THR A 145 27.57 -11.14 6.24
CA THR A 145 28.08 -12.37 5.61
C THR A 145 28.03 -12.24 4.08
N ASP A 146 29.18 -12.25 3.41
CA ASP A 146 29.29 -12.20 1.94
C ASP A 146 29.54 -13.60 1.36
N LEU A 147 28.50 -14.19 0.75
CA LEU A 147 28.53 -15.45 0.01
C LEU A 147 28.22 -15.23 -1.49
N MET A 148 28.53 -14.05 -2.02
CA MET A 148 28.31 -13.73 -3.44
C MET A 148 29.44 -14.27 -4.33
N GLY A 149 29.07 -14.89 -5.45
CA GLY A 149 29.94 -15.14 -6.59
C GLY A 149 29.84 -14.03 -7.63
N THR A 150 30.84 -13.93 -8.50
CA THR A 150 30.85 -13.02 -9.67
C THR A 150 31.09 -13.82 -10.95
N ALA A 151 30.36 -13.54 -12.04
CA ALA A 151 30.60 -14.16 -13.35
C ALA A 151 30.68 -13.13 -14.48
N ASP A 152 31.58 -13.36 -15.43
CA ASP A 152 31.82 -12.49 -16.58
C ASP A 152 30.95 -12.93 -17.77
N TYR A 153 29.70 -12.45 -17.78
CA TYR A 153 28.71 -12.64 -18.85
C TYR A 153 27.90 -11.34 -19.02
N THR A 154 27.25 -11.19 -20.17
CA THR A 154 26.45 -10.01 -20.53
C THR A 154 25.48 -9.59 -19.43
N THR A 155 25.66 -8.39 -18.88
CA THR A 155 24.80 -7.79 -17.86
C THR A 155 23.37 -7.58 -18.40
N PRO A 156 22.33 -8.02 -17.68
CA PRO A 156 20.95 -7.70 -18.01
C PRO A 156 20.67 -6.19 -17.86
N ALA A 157 19.92 -5.59 -18.80
CA ALA A 157 19.79 -4.14 -18.92
C ALA A 157 19.29 -3.41 -17.65
N ASN A 158 18.38 -4.00 -16.88
CA ASN A 158 17.81 -3.42 -15.66
C ASN A 158 18.55 -3.83 -14.37
N TRP A 159 19.67 -4.56 -14.46
CA TRP A 159 20.28 -5.22 -13.31
C TRP A 159 20.66 -4.23 -12.19
N ASP A 160 21.37 -3.14 -12.51
CA ASP A 160 21.85 -2.20 -11.49
C ASP A 160 20.71 -1.34 -10.90
N GLU A 161 19.66 -1.05 -11.67
CA GLU A 161 18.43 -0.36 -11.22
C GLU A 161 17.66 -1.23 -10.21
N VAL A 162 17.51 -2.52 -10.50
CA VAL A 162 16.84 -3.48 -9.62
C VAL A 162 17.69 -3.80 -8.38
N LEU A 163 19.03 -3.80 -8.52
CA LEU A 163 19.95 -3.92 -7.39
C LEU A 163 19.85 -2.72 -6.44
N ASP A 164 19.76 -1.49 -6.97
CA ASP A 164 19.62 -0.29 -6.15
C ASP A 164 18.31 -0.30 -5.36
N PHE A 165 17.18 -0.59 -6.04
CA PHE A 165 15.89 -0.79 -5.38
C PHE A 165 15.93 -1.89 -4.30
N ALA A 166 16.60 -3.02 -4.55
CA ALA A 166 16.72 -4.09 -3.57
C ALA A 166 17.55 -3.69 -2.32
N VAL A 167 18.49 -2.75 -2.45
CA VAL A 167 19.26 -2.19 -1.33
C VAL A 167 18.46 -1.11 -0.60
N THR A 168 17.72 -0.24 -1.30
CA THR A 168 16.82 0.75 -0.67
C THR A 168 15.67 0.07 0.09
N ALA A 169 15.10 -1.01 -0.46
CA ALA A 169 14.15 -1.87 0.25
C ALA A 169 14.79 -2.57 1.47
N LEU A 170 16.10 -2.82 1.46
CA LEU A 170 16.80 -3.38 2.61
C LEU A 170 16.97 -2.37 3.73
N GLU A 171 17.19 -1.09 3.42
CA GLU A 171 17.32 0.00 4.41
C GLU A 171 16.08 0.05 5.32
N THR A 172 14.88 0.10 4.72
CA THR A 172 13.58 0.26 5.40
C THR A 172 13.07 -1.01 6.09
N LEU A 173 13.49 -2.21 5.68
CA LEU A 173 12.98 -3.48 6.20
C LEU A 173 13.97 -4.15 7.18
N PRO A 174 13.74 -4.12 8.51
CA PRO A 174 14.67 -4.65 9.51
C PRO A 174 14.67 -6.19 9.63
N ARG A 175 13.58 -6.85 9.20
CA ARG A 175 13.42 -8.31 9.26
C ARG A 175 12.82 -8.80 7.94
N ALA A 176 13.67 -9.15 6.99
CA ALA A 176 13.26 -9.47 5.62
C ALA A 176 14.18 -10.46 4.89
N LYS A 177 13.58 -11.15 3.92
CA LYS A 177 14.24 -11.84 2.82
C LYS A 177 13.88 -11.12 1.52
N ILE A 178 14.89 -10.66 0.79
CA ILE A 178 14.75 -10.01 -0.52
C ILE A 178 15.49 -10.88 -1.54
N SER A 179 14.76 -11.52 -2.46
CA SER A 179 15.32 -12.30 -3.56
C SER A 179 15.09 -11.58 -4.88
N MET A 180 16.16 -11.28 -5.63
CA MET A 180 16.11 -10.50 -6.87
C MET A 180 16.71 -11.23 -8.07
N ASP A 181 16.13 -11.01 -9.24
CA ASP A 181 16.69 -11.24 -10.56
C ASP A 181 16.45 -9.99 -11.44
N ALA A 182 17.01 -9.97 -12.66
CA ALA A 182 16.94 -8.82 -13.57
C ALA A 182 15.52 -8.38 -14.03
N LYS A 183 14.46 -9.09 -13.64
CA LYS A 183 13.05 -8.77 -13.96
C LYS A 183 12.12 -8.83 -12.75
N ARG A 184 12.58 -9.29 -11.59
CA ARG A 184 11.73 -9.60 -10.43
C ARG A 184 12.45 -9.29 -9.12
N VAL A 185 11.73 -8.72 -8.17
CA VAL A 185 12.11 -8.69 -6.75
C VAL A 185 10.98 -9.32 -5.95
N SER A 186 11.34 -10.22 -5.04
CA SER A 186 10.44 -10.88 -4.11
C SER A 186 10.85 -10.52 -2.68
N ILE A 187 9.96 -9.86 -1.96
CA ILE A 187 10.17 -9.40 -0.58
C ILE A 187 9.27 -10.20 0.35
N THR A 188 9.85 -10.92 1.31
CA THR A 188 9.13 -11.52 2.44
C THR A 188 9.59 -10.82 3.71
N ALA A 189 8.67 -10.21 4.47
CA ALA A 189 9.00 -9.38 5.63
C ALA A 189 8.02 -9.52 6.81
N VAL A 190 8.47 -9.12 8.00
CA VAL A 190 7.66 -9.13 9.23
C VAL A 190 7.66 -7.73 9.84
N SER A 191 6.52 -7.05 9.78
CA SER A 191 6.28 -5.76 10.43
C SER A 191 5.93 -5.91 11.91
N ASP A 192 6.05 -4.82 12.67
CA ASP A 192 5.63 -4.72 14.07
C ASP A 192 4.14 -4.35 14.20
N SER A 193 3.54 -3.74 13.17
CA SER A 193 2.11 -3.38 13.15
C SER A 193 1.49 -3.42 11.75
N ALA A 194 0.16 -3.39 11.68
CA ALA A 194 -0.59 -3.30 10.43
C ALA A 194 -0.32 -1.99 9.68
N GLN A 195 -0.21 -0.85 10.39
CA GLN A 195 0.11 0.45 9.82
C GLN A 195 1.54 0.47 9.23
N GLN A 196 2.51 -0.13 9.93
CA GLN A 196 3.89 -0.24 9.43
C GLN A 196 3.94 -1.12 8.17
N LYS A 197 3.18 -2.22 8.13
CA LYS A 197 3.00 -3.03 6.92
C LYS A 197 2.43 -2.19 5.76
N ALA A 198 1.34 -1.44 6.00
CA ALA A 198 0.67 -0.64 4.97
C ALA A 198 1.61 0.43 4.39
N GLY A 199 2.34 1.13 5.25
CA GLY A 199 3.40 2.08 4.86
C GLY A 199 4.46 1.43 3.98
N TRP A 200 5.07 0.32 4.44
CA TRP A 200 6.06 -0.41 3.64
C TRP A 200 5.51 -0.87 2.29
N GLU A 201 4.31 -1.45 2.24
CA GLU A 201 3.70 -1.88 0.99
C GLU A 201 3.45 -0.72 0.01
N ARG A 202 3.08 0.47 0.51
CA ARG A 202 2.89 1.68 -0.30
C ARG A 202 4.22 2.22 -0.81
N ASP A 203 5.19 2.37 0.09
CA ASP A 203 6.47 3.02 -0.19
C ASP A 203 7.30 2.16 -1.18
N LEU A 204 7.32 0.83 -0.98
CA LEU A 204 7.92 -0.12 -1.91
C LEU A 204 7.22 -0.15 -3.29
N LYS A 205 5.90 0.05 -3.36
CA LYS A 205 5.16 0.18 -4.64
C LYS A 205 5.50 1.49 -5.37
N ARG A 206 5.70 2.59 -4.64
CA ARG A 206 6.06 3.91 -5.18
C ARG A 206 7.48 3.95 -5.72
N GLU A 207 8.41 3.27 -5.04
CA GLU A 207 9.84 3.25 -5.38
C GLU A 207 10.21 2.17 -6.41
N ALA A 208 9.29 1.25 -6.74
CA ALA A 208 9.53 0.18 -7.71
C ALA A 208 9.79 0.70 -9.14
N PRO A 209 10.91 0.30 -9.79
CA PRO A 209 11.18 0.64 -11.18
C PRO A 209 10.05 0.29 -12.16
N ARG A 210 9.81 1.20 -13.12
CA ARG A 210 8.82 0.97 -14.18
C ARG A 210 9.28 -0.26 -15.01
N ASN A 211 8.47 -1.32 -15.01
CA ASN A 211 8.70 -2.68 -15.55
C ASN A 211 9.33 -3.74 -14.59
N LEU A 212 9.53 -3.45 -13.29
CA LEU A 212 9.89 -4.48 -12.31
C LEU A 212 8.66 -5.32 -11.89
N LEU A 213 8.77 -6.66 -11.90
CA LEU A 213 7.79 -7.52 -11.24
C LEU A 213 8.09 -7.60 -9.73
N LEU A 214 7.54 -6.67 -8.96
CA LEU A 214 7.58 -6.71 -7.50
C LEU A 214 6.55 -7.72 -6.95
N LEU A 215 7.00 -8.64 -6.11
CA LEU A 215 6.18 -9.54 -5.31
C LEU A 215 6.45 -9.25 -3.83
N MET A 216 5.39 -9.18 -3.02
CA MET A 216 5.49 -8.88 -1.59
C MET A 216 4.65 -9.85 -0.77
N ASP A 217 5.26 -10.37 0.30
CA ASP A 217 4.65 -11.18 1.35
C ASP A 217 5.04 -10.56 2.70
N ILE A 218 4.38 -9.45 3.04
CA ILE A 218 4.60 -8.72 4.30
C ILE A 218 3.54 -9.17 5.30
N SER A 219 4.00 -9.68 6.44
CA SER A 219 3.16 -10.12 7.56
C SER A 219 3.18 -9.08 8.69
N ALA A 220 2.08 -8.99 9.43
CA ALA A 220 1.95 -8.18 10.64
C ALA A 220 1.38 -9.04 11.77
N PRO A 221 1.75 -8.82 13.05
CA PRO A 221 1.08 -9.46 14.17
C PRO A 221 -0.40 -9.04 14.23
N ARG A 222 -1.26 -9.95 14.72
CA ARG A 222 -2.67 -9.58 14.99
C ARG A 222 -2.71 -8.55 16.13
N PRO A 223 -3.55 -7.50 16.04
CA PRO A 223 -3.73 -6.57 17.14
C PRO A 223 -4.29 -7.29 18.37
N VAL A 224 -3.88 -6.81 19.55
CA VAL A 224 -4.56 -7.14 20.81
C VAL A 224 -5.65 -6.08 21.00
N ILE A 225 -6.91 -6.51 21.06
CA ILE A 225 -8.07 -5.64 21.19
C ILE A 225 -8.56 -5.74 22.63
N THR A 226 -8.45 -4.63 23.37
CA THR A 226 -8.88 -4.51 24.77
C THR A 226 -9.51 -3.12 25.02
N PRO A 227 -10.71 -3.04 25.63
CA PRO A 227 -11.69 -4.14 25.73
C PRO A 227 -12.05 -4.72 24.35
N PHE A 228 -12.47 -5.98 24.29
CA PHE A 228 -12.85 -6.64 23.04
C PHE A 228 -14.29 -6.22 22.66
N THR A 229 -14.42 -5.25 21.74
CA THR A 229 -15.68 -4.55 21.50
C THR A 229 -16.34 -4.86 20.17
N LEU A 230 -17.67 -4.94 20.16
CA LEU A 230 -18.50 -4.93 18.95
C LEU A 230 -19.79 -4.15 19.22
N ARG A 231 -20.20 -3.31 18.28
CA ARG A 231 -21.40 -2.49 18.40
C ARG A 231 -22.16 -2.49 17.07
N PHE A 232 -23.36 -3.07 17.11
CA PHE A 232 -24.29 -3.16 15.98
C PHE A 232 -25.54 -2.34 16.27
N LEU A 233 -26.07 -1.62 15.29
CA LEU A 233 -27.27 -0.81 15.43
C LEU A 233 -28.07 -0.73 14.14
N ILE A 234 -29.36 -0.43 14.30
CA ILE A 234 -30.29 -0.13 13.22
C ILE A 234 -30.87 1.27 13.49
N GLU A 235 -30.50 2.23 12.66
CA GLU A 235 -30.87 3.65 12.77
C GLU A 235 -31.59 4.08 11.49
N GLU A 236 -32.78 4.68 11.62
CA GLU A 236 -33.69 5.01 10.50
C GLU A 236 -34.00 3.82 9.54
N GLY A 237 -33.87 2.58 10.04
CA GLY A 237 -34.02 1.35 9.25
C GLY A 237 -32.75 0.88 8.54
N THR A 238 -31.65 1.63 8.65
CA THR A 238 -30.32 1.29 8.10
C THR A 238 -29.50 0.54 9.15
N PRO A 239 -29.15 -0.75 8.93
CA PRO A 239 -28.24 -1.49 9.79
C PRO A 239 -26.78 -1.09 9.55
N ARG A 240 -26.00 -0.89 10.62
CA ARG A 240 -24.53 -0.68 10.55
C ARG A 240 -23.80 -1.27 11.76
N PHE A 241 -22.49 -1.33 11.68
CA PHE A 241 -21.61 -1.47 12.84
C PHE A 241 -20.92 -0.14 13.14
N ASP A 242 -20.97 0.32 14.39
CA ASP A 242 -20.06 1.37 14.85
C ASP A 242 -18.69 0.77 15.26
N ALA A 243 -18.66 -0.53 15.58
CA ALA A 243 -17.44 -1.31 15.87
C ALA A 243 -17.66 -2.80 15.58
N CYS A 244 -16.64 -3.52 15.09
CA CYS A 244 -16.70 -4.98 14.98
C CYS A 244 -15.35 -5.65 15.24
N SER A 245 -15.29 -6.55 16.23
CA SER A 245 -14.12 -7.38 16.52
C SER A 245 -14.43 -8.86 16.33
N ALA A 246 -13.47 -9.63 15.80
CA ALA A 246 -13.59 -11.08 15.62
C ALA A 246 -12.31 -11.82 16.05
N HIS A 247 -12.45 -13.04 16.58
CA HIS A 247 -11.29 -13.85 16.96
C HIS A 247 -10.53 -14.42 15.76
N ASP A 248 -11.27 -14.84 14.74
CA ASP A 248 -10.74 -15.45 13.52
C ASP A 248 -11.71 -15.29 12.33
N GLN A 249 -11.34 -15.88 11.19
CA GLN A 249 -12.09 -15.82 9.95
C GLN A 249 -13.44 -16.56 9.99
N ILE A 250 -13.59 -17.58 10.84
CA ILE A 250 -14.84 -18.36 11.02
C ILE A 250 -15.81 -17.53 11.86
N GLY A 251 -15.33 -16.93 12.94
CA GLY A 251 -16.11 -15.99 13.75
C GLY A 251 -16.57 -14.78 12.94
N ARG A 252 -15.67 -14.17 12.16
CA ARG A 252 -16.03 -13.07 11.24
C ARG A 252 -17.11 -13.50 10.22
N ALA A 253 -17.02 -14.71 9.67
CA ALA A 253 -18.03 -15.24 8.76
C ALA A 253 -19.40 -15.47 9.42
N LYS A 254 -19.45 -15.92 10.69
CA LYS A 254 -20.71 -16.01 11.47
C LYS A 254 -21.34 -14.62 11.66
N ILE A 255 -20.55 -13.64 12.09
CA ILE A 255 -21.01 -12.27 12.35
C ILE A 255 -21.51 -11.62 11.04
N ALA A 256 -20.80 -11.82 9.92
CA ALA A 256 -21.24 -11.38 8.59
C ALA A 256 -22.57 -12.02 8.15
N ALA A 257 -22.77 -13.31 8.41
CA ALA A 257 -24.03 -13.99 8.10
C ALA A 257 -25.21 -13.48 8.95
N ALA A 258 -24.97 -13.07 10.20
CA ALA A 258 -25.98 -12.44 11.06
C ALA A 258 -26.30 -11.01 10.59
N ALA A 259 -25.27 -10.22 10.25
CA ALA A 259 -25.40 -8.86 9.73
C ALA A 259 -26.17 -8.81 8.40
N ALA A 260 -25.90 -9.74 7.49
CA ALA A 260 -26.64 -9.85 6.22
C ALA A 260 -28.12 -10.21 6.43
N GLN A 261 -28.44 -11.03 7.45
CA GLN A 261 -29.83 -11.31 7.84
C GLN A 261 -30.53 -10.10 8.48
N ALA A 262 -29.78 -9.21 9.12
CA ALA A 262 -30.27 -7.93 9.64
C ALA A 262 -30.37 -6.82 8.56
N GLY A 263 -29.93 -7.10 7.33
CA GLY A 263 -30.06 -6.21 6.17
C GLY A 263 -28.81 -5.44 5.75
N ILE A 264 -27.61 -5.75 6.27
CA ILE A 264 -26.37 -5.15 5.73
C ILE A 264 -26.06 -5.78 4.37
N GLU A 265 -25.93 -4.92 3.35
CA GLU A 265 -25.46 -5.29 2.02
C GLU A 265 -23.93 -5.11 1.90
N GLY A 266 -23.26 -6.02 1.18
CA GLY A 266 -21.82 -5.96 0.92
C GLY A 266 -20.96 -6.74 1.92
N ALA A 267 -19.70 -6.35 2.04
CA ALA A 267 -18.75 -6.92 3.00
C ALA A 267 -18.69 -6.04 4.25
N ILE A 268 -18.74 -6.65 5.44
CA ILE A 268 -18.49 -5.94 6.70
C ILE A 268 -17.00 -5.97 7.02
N ASP A 269 -16.46 -4.84 7.48
CA ASP A 269 -15.14 -4.87 8.12
C ASP A 269 -15.28 -5.21 9.60
N CYS A 270 -14.37 -6.06 10.06
CA CYS A 270 -14.36 -6.62 11.41
C CYS A 270 -12.93 -7.04 11.72
N THR A 271 -12.31 -6.31 12.64
CA THR A 271 -10.88 -6.39 12.96
C THR A 271 -10.59 -7.72 13.64
N ILE A 272 -9.73 -8.54 13.02
CA ILE A 272 -9.38 -9.87 13.56
C ILE A 272 -8.24 -9.75 14.56
N GLY A 273 -8.55 -9.93 15.85
CA GLY A 273 -7.65 -9.66 16.96
C GLY A 273 -7.53 -10.76 18.00
N LEU A 274 -6.56 -10.58 18.89
CA LEU A 274 -6.44 -11.28 20.16
C LEU A 274 -7.21 -10.51 21.25
N GLY A 275 -7.57 -11.18 22.35
CA GLY A 275 -8.33 -10.58 23.46
C GLY A 275 -9.77 -11.07 23.62
N VAL A 276 -10.25 -11.99 22.77
CA VAL A 276 -11.63 -12.49 22.82
C VAL A 276 -12.02 -13.05 24.21
N PRO A 277 -13.17 -12.67 24.79
CA PRO A 277 -13.55 -13.04 26.17
C PRO A 277 -14.03 -14.49 26.31
N SER A 278 -14.61 -15.07 25.25
CA SER A 278 -15.05 -16.45 25.17
C SER A 278 -15.00 -16.97 23.73
N PRO A 279 -14.73 -18.27 23.49
CA PRO A 279 -14.90 -18.90 22.18
C PRO A 279 -16.29 -18.67 21.56
N ASP A 280 -17.33 -18.52 22.39
CA ASP A 280 -18.72 -18.37 21.97
C ASP A 280 -19.08 -16.93 21.53
N TRP A 281 -18.10 -16.00 21.50
CA TRP A 281 -18.28 -14.58 21.11
C TRP A 281 -19.13 -14.40 19.86
N SER A 282 -18.85 -15.17 18.81
CA SER A 282 -19.52 -14.99 17.51
C SER A 282 -20.98 -15.48 17.51
N ASP A 283 -21.35 -16.33 18.48
CA ASP A 283 -22.71 -16.83 18.66
C ASP A 283 -23.49 -15.92 19.62
N ALA A 284 -22.85 -15.39 20.66
CA ALA A 284 -23.41 -14.34 21.51
C ALA A 284 -23.74 -13.06 20.70
N VAL A 285 -22.80 -12.60 19.86
CA VAL A 285 -22.98 -11.49 18.93
C VAL A 285 -24.14 -11.73 17.96
N ASN A 286 -24.26 -12.95 17.41
CA ASN A 286 -25.37 -13.33 16.53
C ASN A 286 -26.72 -13.21 17.25
N ALA A 287 -26.84 -13.68 18.50
CA ALA A 287 -28.05 -13.49 19.30
C ALA A 287 -28.37 -12.00 19.53
N GLY A 288 -27.36 -11.17 19.82
CA GLY A 288 -27.51 -9.72 19.96
C GLY A 288 -28.00 -9.02 18.68
N ILE A 289 -27.42 -9.33 17.52
CA ILE A 289 -27.84 -8.80 16.21
C ILE A 289 -29.29 -9.19 15.92
N GLN A 290 -29.68 -10.43 16.23
CA GLN A 290 -31.07 -10.88 16.12
C GLN A 290 -32.00 -10.13 17.08
N ALA A 291 -31.57 -9.79 18.30
CA ALA A 291 -32.38 -9.01 19.24
C ALA A 291 -32.69 -7.60 18.72
N VAL A 292 -31.69 -6.88 18.18
CA VAL A 292 -31.90 -5.57 17.53
C VAL A 292 -32.81 -5.71 16.30
N SER A 293 -32.61 -6.76 15.50
CA SER A 293 -33.46 -7.07 14.34
C SER A 293 -34.92 -7.36 14.74
N LYS A 294 -35.16 -8.01 15.90
CA LYS A 294 -36.51 -8.24 16.46
C LYS A 294 -37.20 -6.95 16.94
N PHE A 295 -36.46 -5.87 17.21
CA PHE A 295 -37.01 -4.54 17.45
C PHE A 295 -37.22 -3.72 16.17
N GLY A 296 -36.43 -3.98 15.12
CA GLY A 296 -36.41 -3.17 13.88
C GLY A 296 -35.72 -1.82 14.06
N GLY A 297 -34.84 -1.69 15.06
CA GLY A 297 -34.19 -0.45 15.45
C GLY A 297 -33.40 -0.61 16.76
N GLY A 298 -32.60 0.40 17.11
CA GLY A 298 -31.84 0.43 18.36
C GLY A 298 -30.44 -0.16 18.20
N SER A 299 -29.77 -0.51 19.30
CA SER A 299 -28.36 -0.94 19.29
C SER A 299 -28.05 -2.03 20.30
N VAL A 300 -27.11 -2.93 19.97
CA VAL A 300 -26.45 -3.82 20.92
C VAL A 300 -24.94 -3.52 20.94
N THR A 301 -24.39 -3.37 22.13
CA THR A 301 -22.95 -3.14 22.36
C THR A 301 -22.42 -4.28 23.23
N PHE A 302 -21.37 -4.95 22.76
CA PHE A 302 -20.58 -5.93 23.50
C PHE A 302 -19.25 -5.28 23.88
N SER A 303 -18.82 -5.45 25.13
CA SER A 303 -17.51 -5.05 25.64
C SER A 303 -17.01 -6.16 26.56
N ASP A 304 -16.10 -6.98 26.05
CA ASP A 304 -15.72 -8.25 26.69
C ASP A 304 -16.96 -9.11 27.02
N ALA A 305 -17.23 -9.39 28.30
CA ALA A 305 -18.40 -10.17 28.72
C ALA A 305 -19.68 -9.33 28.92
N ASP A 306 -19.59 -8.00 28.92
CA ASP A 306 -20.75 -7.13 29.18
C ASP A 306 -21.49 -6.80 27.88
N VAL A 307 -22.82 -6.93 27.92
CA VAL A 307 -23.72 -6.75 26.78
C VAL A 307 -24.77 -5.70 27.12
N THR A 308 -24.86 -4.63 26.35
CA THR A 308 -25.83 -3.54 26.53
C THR A 308 -26.76 -3.45 25.33
N LEU A 309 -28.03 -3.77 25.53
CA LEU A 309 -29.10 -3.70 24.53
C LEU A 309 -29.97 -2.46 24.76
N VAL A 310 -29.96 -1.52 23.82
CA VAL A 310 -30.80 -0.32 23.82
C VAL A 310 -31.91 -0.47 22.78
N ALA A 311 -33.15 -0.49 23.22
CA ALA A 311 -34.32 -0.57 22.34
C ALA A 311 -34.71 0.82 21.77
N PRO A 312 -35.45 0.89 20.65
CA PRO A 312 -36.01 2.15 20.16
C PRO A 312 -36.90 2.84 21.20
N ALA A 313 -36.80 4.16 21.31
CA ALA A 313 -37.70 4.97 22.13
C ALA A 313 -39.16 4.72 21.73
N GLY A 314 -40.03 4.50 22.70
CA GLY A 314 -41.44 4.14 22.46
C GLY A 314 -41.71 2.69 22.08
N THR A 315 -40.71 1.80 22.14
CA THR A 315 -40.94 0.34 22.07
C THR A 315 -41.93 -0.09 23.16
N LYS A 316 -42.92 -0.91 22.81
CA LYS A 316 -43.93 -1.39 23.76
C LYS A 316 -43.27 -2.33 24.78
N GLN A 317 -43.54 -2.14 26.08
CA GLN A 317 -42.99 -2.95 27.17
C GLN A 317 -43.06 -4.46 26.90
N ALA A 318 -44.24 -4.99 26.53
CA ALA A 318 -44.41 -6.42 26.24
C ALA A 318 -43.65 -6.95 24.98
N VAL A 319 -43.08 -6.06 24.16
CA VAL A 319 -42.13 -6.42 23.09
C VAL A 319 -40.70 -6.38 23.64
N PHE A 320 -40.36 -5.36 24.43
CA PHE A 320 -39.10 -5.25 25.16
C PHE A 320 -38.85 -6.46 26.06
N ASP A 321 -39.76 -6.74 27.01
CA ASP A 321 -39.66 -7.86 27.97
C ASP A 321 -39.41 -9.20 27.26
N ARG A 322 -40.10 -9.42 26.13
CA ARG A 322 -39.98 -10.64 25.33
C ARG A 322 -38.62 -10.74 24.63
N VAL A 323 -38.17 -9.68 23.96
CA VAL A 323 -36.90 -9.71 23.21
C VAL A 323 -35.70 -9.75 24.16
N VAL A 324 -35.78 -9.07 25.30
CA VAL A 324 -34.77 -9.16 26.38
C VAL A 324 -34.73 -10.58 26.95
N GLY A 325 -35.87 -11.17 27.31
CA GLY A 325 -35.93 -12.53 27.85
C GLY A 325 -35.56 -13.63 26.84
N GLU A 326 -35.78 -13.42 25.54
CA GLU A 326 -35.23 -14.26 24.48
C GLU A 326 -33.69 -14.16 24.42
N LEU A 327 -33.13 -12.94 24.42
CA LEU A 327 -31.68 -12.74 24.38
C LEU A 327 -30.98 -13.28 25.64
N GLU A 328 -31.55 -13.06 26.84
CA GLU A 328 -31.02 -13.58 28.10
C GLU A 328 -30.97 -15.11 28.14
N ALA A 329 -31.89 -15.78 27.43
CA ALA A 329 -31.91 -17.24 27.30
C ALA A 329 -30.97 -17.77 26.20
N ASP A 330 -30.73 -16.98 25.14
CA ASP A 330 -29.83 -17.32 24.02
C ASP A 330 -28.34 -17.01 24.32
N LEU A 331 -28.03 -16.12 25.29
CA LEU A 331 -26.66 -15.74 25.66
C LEU A 331 -25.93 -16.83 26.49
N PRO A 332 -24.64 -17.09 26.22
CA PRO A 332 -23.83 -17.98 27.06
C PRO A 332 -23.63 -17.43 28.49
N GLN A 333 -23.53 -18.33 29.48
CA GLN A 333 -23.50 -18.02 30.93
C GLN A 333 -22.40 -17.06 31.42
N LEU A 334 -21.41 -16.72 30.58
CA LEU A 334 -20.38 -15.73 30.92
C LEU A 334 -20.87 -14.29 30.74
N TYR A 335 -21.86 -14.05 29.88
CA TYR A 335 -22.24 -12.71 29.45
C TYR A 335 -23.26 -12.07 30.41
N SER A 336 -23.05 -10.78 30.72
CA SER A 336 -23.95 -9.97 31.54
C SER A 336 -24.82 -9.08 30.64
N LEU A 337 -26.16 -9.26 30.67
CA LEU A 337 -27.08 -8.46 29.87
C LEU A 337 -27.66 -7.27 30.65
N HIS A 338 -27.26 -6.06 30.24
CA HIS A 338 -27.92 -4.81 30.58
C HIS A 338 -28.91 -4.45 29.46
N SER A 339 -30.13 -4.06 29.80
CA SER A 339 -31.15 -3.66 28.83
C SER A 339 -31.74 -2.29 29.17
N ILE A 340 -31.92 -1.45 28.16
CA ILE A 340 -32.34 -0.05 28.29
C ILE A 340 -33.52 0.19 27.34
N LEU A 341 -34.60 0.74 27.88
CA LEU A 341 -35.75 1.24 27.13
C LEU A 341 -35.83 2.76 27.34
N PRO A 342 -35.35 3.59 26.39
CA PRO A 342 -35.37 5.04 26.52
C PRO A 342 -36.80 5.61 26.57
N GLU A 343 -37.03 6.58 27.45
CA GLU A 343 -38.23 7.40 27.43
C GLU A 343 -38.25 8.33 26.20
N ILE A 344 -39.44 8.71 25.73
CA ILE A 344 -39.59 9.56 24.54
C ILE A 344 -39.36 11.02 24.92
N VAL A 345 -38.10 11.47 24.84
CA VAL A 345 -37.74 12.88 24.99
C VAL A 345 -38.38 13.69 23.86
N LYS A 346 -39.10 14.76 24.22
CA LYS A 346 -39.59 15.75 23.26
C LYS A 346 -38.53 16.82 23.04
N ILE A 347 -37.93 16.84 21.87
CA ILE A 347 -37.16 17.99 21.39
C ILE A 347 -38.14 18.86 20.60
N ASP A 348 -38.71 19.90 21.23
CA ASP A 348 -39.69 20.79 20.58
C ASP A 348 -39.07 22.07 19.97
N GLY A 349 -37.76 22.27 20.14
CA GLY A 349 -36.99 23.35 19.51
C GLY A 349 -37.33 24.76 20.01
N SER A 350 -38.13 24.89 21.08
CA SER A 350 -38.60 26.19 21.59
C SER A 350 -37.52 27.02 22.29
N GLY A 351 -36.61 26.36 23.02
CA GLY A 351 -35.64 27.04 23.88
C GLY A 351 -36.19 27.52 25.23
N ASP A 352 -37.51 27.45 25.45
CA ASP A 352 -38.20 27.89 26.68
C ASP A 352 -38.09 26.87 27.84
N GLY A 353 -37.19 25.90 27.73
CA GLY A 353 -36.83 24.98 28.81
C GLY A 353 -35.76 25.59 29.71
N GLU A 354 -36.16 26.33 30.75
CA GLU A 354 -35.23 26.77 31.82
C GLU A 354 -34.50 25.58 32.48
N ASP A 355 -35.12 24.38 32.47
CA ASP A 355 -34.57 23.11 32.95
C ASP A 355 -34.21 22.12 31.82
N GLY A 356 -33.48 22.59 30.79
CA GLY A 356 -32.80 21.67 29.86
C GLY A 356 -31.69 20.86 30.57
N PRO A 357 -31.44 19.59 30.21
CA PRO A 357 -30.37 18.80 30.82
C PRO A 357 -29.02 19.48 30.62
N PRO A 358 -28.10 19.40 31.60
CA PRO A 358 -26.80 20.05 31.47
C PRO A 358 -26.02 19.40 30.32
N GLU A 359 -25.39 20.24 29.48
CA GLU A 359 -24.57 19.78 28.37
C GLU A 359 -23.17 20.40 28.39
N PHE A 360 -22.22 19.65 27.83
CA PHE A 360 -20.90 20.12 27.42
C PHE A 360 -20.70 19.80 25.94
N VAL A 361 -20.14 20.74 25.19
CA VAL A 361 -19.95 20.63 23.73
C VAL A 361 -18.51 20.99 23.40
N ALA A 362 -17.82 20.08 22.72
CA ALA A 362 -16.54 20.32 22.08
C ALA A 362 -16.69 20.24 20.56
N THR A 363 -16.07 21.16 19.83
CA THR A 363 -16.12 21.21 18.35
C THR A 363 -14.72 21.38 17.79
N LEU A 364 -14.36 20.60 16.77
CA LEU A 364 -13.11 20.66 16.02
C LEU A 364 -13.42 21.09 14.57
N SER A 365 -12.89 22.23 14.15
CA SER A 365 -13.07 22.75 12.79
C SER A 365 -12.10 22.10 11.79
N PRO A 366 -12.36 22.16 10.46
CA PRO A 366 -11.45 21.64 9.43
C PRO A 366 -10.05 22.28 9.45
N GLU A 367 -9.92 23.49 9.98
CA GLU A 367 -8.66 24.23 10.16
C GLU A 367 -7.90 23.81 11.44
N GLY A 368 -8.45 22.86 12.20
CA GLY A 368 -7.90 22.35 13.45
C GLY A 368 -8.16 23.22 14.68
N LEU A 369 -9.09 24.19 14.61
CA LEU A 369 -9.48 25.00 15.77
C LEU A 369 -10.45 24.22 16.65
N VAL A 370 -10.23 24.25 17.97
CA VAL A 370 -11.09 23.57 18.96
C VAL A 370 -11.80 24.59 19.83
N GLN A 371 -13.12 24.43 19.95
CA GLN A 371 -13.94 25.25 20.82
C GLN A 371 -14.65 24.40 21.87
N LEU A 372 -14.51 24.78 23.14
CA LEU A 372 -15.14 24.14 24.30
C LEU A 372 -16.22 25.05 24.89
N ARG A 373 -17.43 24.52 25.09
CA ARG A 373 -18.60 25.24 25.64
C ARG A 373 -19.40 24.34 26.59
N GLY A 374 -20.29 24.92 27.37
CA GLY A 374 -21.22 24.20 28.25
C GLY A 374 -20.81 24.22 29.73
N ARG A 375 -21.23 23.21 30.50
CA ARG A 375 -21.11 23.19 31.97
C ARG A 375 -19.94 22.32 32.48
N MET A 376 -19.24 22.79 33.51
CA MET A 376 -18.14 22.10 34.21
C MET A 376 -18.33 22.21 35.73
N THR A 377 -17.98 21.17 36.49
CA THR A 377 -18.33 21.15 37.93
C THR A 377 -17.55 22.16 38.78
N ASP A 378 -16.26 22.33 38.50
CA ASP A 378 -15.36 23.19 39.27
C ASP A 378 -14.18 23.73 38.43
N ASP A 379 -13.42 24.67 38.99
CA ASP A 379 -12.26 25.29 38.34
C ASP A 379 -11.13 24.31 38.01
N LEU A 380 -10.94 23.25 38.82
CA LEU A 380 -9.90 22.24 38.61
C LEU A 380 -10.25 21.35 37.41
N GLN A 381 -11.52 20.95 37.27
CA GLN A 381 -12.03 20.21 36.12
C GLN A 381 -11.99 21.04 34.85
N ARG A 382 -12.36 22.33 34.91
CA ARG A 382 -12.24 23.25 33.76
C ARG A 382 -10.77 23.38 33.32
N ALA A 383 -9.86 23.62 34.25
CA ALA A 383 -8.42 23.69 33.96
C ALA A 383 -7.85 22.36 33.42
N ALA A 384 -8.34 21.22 33.90
CA ALA A 384 -7.93 19.90 33.41
C ALA A 384 -8.41 19.65 31.96
N ALA A 385 -9.67 19.95 31.65
CA ALA A 385 -10.22 19.84 30.30
C ALA A 385 -9.52 20.80 29.31
N GLU A 386 -9.27 22.04 29.72
CA GLU A 386 -8.52 23.01 28.91
C GLU A 386 -7.08 22.55 28.66
N SER A 387 -6.39 22.06 29.70
CA SER A 387 -5.02 21.54 29.60
C SER A 387 -4.93 20.31 28.71
N TYR A 388 -5.88 19.39 28.82
CA TYR A 388 -5.99 18.20 27.96
C TYR A 388 -6.17 18.61 26.50
N ALA A 389 -7.13 19.48 26.20
CA ALA A 389 -7.36 19.96 24.84
C ALA A 389 -6.13 20.71 24.28
N LYS A 390 -5.46 21.55 25.08
CA LYS A 390 -4.23 22.24 24.64
C LYS A 390 -3.08 21.29 24.34
N ALA A 391 -2.99 20.16 25.04
CA ALA A 391 -2.01 19.10 24.78
C ALA A 391 -2.35 18.27 23.52
N ALA A 392 -3.63 17.97 23.29
CA ALA A 392 -4.08 17.17 22.14
C ALA A 392 -4.10 17.96 20.81
N PHE A 393 -4.61 19.19 20.81
CA PHE A 393 -4.91 19.96 19.59
C PHE A 393 -3.98 21.16 19.35
N GLY A 394 -3.25 21.58 20.39
CA GLY A 394 -2.25 22.65 20.35
C GLY A 394 -2.67 23.94 21.05
N VAL A 395 -1.73 24.54 21.78
CA VAL A 395 -1.98 25.60 22.78
C VAL A 395 -2.69 26.85 22.23
N THR A 396 -2.46 27.20 20.97
CA THR A 396 -3.03 28.39 20.30
C THR A 396 -4.32 28.10 19.52
N ARG A 397 -4.76 26.83 19.44
CA ARG A 397 -5.95 26.43 18.67
C ARG A 397 -7.19 26.20 19.54
N VAL A 398 -7.04 26.14 20.86
CA VAL A 398 -8.12 25.88 21.81
C VAL A 398 -8.71 27.18 22.33
N TYR A 399 -10.02 27.34 22.20
CA TYR A 399 -10.82 28.39 22.81
C TYR A 399 -11.80 27.79 23.83
N GLU A 400 -11.75 28.26 25.07
CA GLU A 400 -12.53 27.75 26.20
C GLU A 400 -13.55 28.79 26.67
N ALA A 401 -14.84 28.40 26.73
CA ALA A 401 -15.95 29.25 27.14
C ALA A 401 -17.04 28.44 27.88
N THR A 402 -16.62 27.63 28.85
CA THR A 402 -17.51 26.89 29.74
C THR A 402 -17.99 27.76 30.91
N ARG A 403 -18.97 27.25 31.67
CA ARG A 403 -19.49 27.85 32.91
C ARG A 403 -19.42 26.83 34.05
N LEU A 404 -19.27 27.32 35.27
CA LEU A 404 -19.32 26.47 36.47
C LEU A 404 -20.76 26.12 36.83
N ASP A 405 -20.98 24.85 37.19
CA ASP A 405 -22.24 24.30 37.70
C ASP A 405 -21.93 23.16 38.69
N PRO A 406 -22.07 23.39 40.01
CA PRO A 406 -21.71 22.39 41.02
C PRO A 406 -22.71 21.22 41.13
N ASP A 407 -23.92 21.35 40.55
CA ASP A 407 -25.02 20.39 40.70
C ASP A 407 -25.03 19.32 39.59
N LEU A 408 -23.90 19.17 38.88
CA LEU A 408 -23.72 18.21 37.78
C LEU A 408 -23.64 16.74 38.25
N PRO A 409 -24.06 15.77 37.41
CA PRO A 409 -24.05 14.34 37.77
C PRO A 409 -22.66 13.77 38.11
N GLU A 410 -22.64 12.72 38.93
CA GLU A 410 -21.42 11.95 39.17
C GLU A 410 -20.83 11.38 37.86
N GLY A 411 -19.50 11.41 37.73
CA GLY A 411 -18.80 10.99 36.53
C GLY A 411 -18.71 12.01 35.40
N TRP A 412 -19.32 13.21 35.52
CA TRP A 412 -19.24 14.29 34.53
C TRP A 412 -17.82 14.56 33.98
N PRO A 413 -16.76 14.79 34.81
CA PRO A 413 -15.41 15.01 34.29
C PRO A 413 -14.86 13.83 33.46
N ILE A 414 -15.26 12.60 33.76
CA ILE A 414 -14.83 11.42 33.00
C ILE A 414 -15.51 11.42 31.62
N ARG A 415 -16.81 11.76 31.56
CA ARG A 415 -17.53 11.95 30.29
C ARG A 415 -16.91 13.06 29.42
N VAL A 416 -16.58 14.20 30.03
CA VAL A 416 -15.94 15.33 29.33
C VAL A 416 -14.56 14.95 28.79
N LEU A 417 -13.70 14.33 29.60
CA LEU A 417 -12.36 13.93 29.16
C LEU A 417 -12.40 12.82 28.10
N ALA A 418 -13.28 11.82 28.24
CA ALA A 418 -13.51 10.81 27.20
C ALA A 418 -14.02 11.45 25.90
N GLY A 419 -14.89 12.46 25.99
CA GLY A 419 -15.36 13.25 24.85
C GLY A 419 -14.25 14.01 24.13
N LEU A 420 -13.30 14.59 24.86
CA LEU A 420 -12.13 15.24 24.29
C LEU A 420 -11.13 14.24 23.67
N GLU A 421 -11.01 13.05 24.25
CA GLU A 421 -10.18 11.96 23.74
C GLU A 421 -10.68 11.44 22.40
N VAL A 422 -12.00 11.18 22.27
CA VAL A 422 -12.58 10.70 21.00
C VAL A 422 -12.66 11.79 19.93
N LEU A 423 -12.76 13.07 20.30
CA LEU A 423 -12.61 14.19 19.35
C LEU A 423 -11.23 14.20 18.68
N GLY A 424 -10.20 13.66 19.34
CA GLY A 424 -8.84 13.48 18.78
C GLY A 424 -8.73 12.44 17.68
N HIS A 425 -9.74 11.59 17.48
CA HIS A 425 -9.81 10.60 16.39
C HIS A 425 -10.59 11.12 15.16
N LEU A 426 -10.99 12.39 15.17
CA LEU A 426 -11.68 13.07 14.07
C LEU A 426 -10.76 14.11 13.42
N ALA A 427 -10.90 14.31 12.12
CA ALA A 427 -10.26 15.41 11.40
C ALA A 427 -11.07 16.72 11.55
N ASN A 428 -12.39 16.60 11.67
CA ASN A 428 -13.32 17.66 12.09
C ASN A 428 -14.61 17.04 12.62
N GLY A 429 -15.34 17.75 13.47
CA GLY A 429 -16.56 17.23 14.08
C GLY A 429 -16.94 17.90 15.40
N SER A 430 -17.82 17.26 16.14
CA SER A 430 -18.31 17.70 17.44
C SER A 430 -18.62 16.53 18.36
N VAL A 431 -18.37 16.71 19.65
CA VAL A 431 -18.83 15.81 20.71
C VAL A 431 -19.75 16.56 21.65
N VAL A 432 -20.93 16.01 21.89
CA VAL A 432 -21.92 16.49 22.86
C VAL A 432 -21.98 15.50 24.01
N VAL A 433 -21.83 16.01 25.23
CA VAL A 433 -21.89 15.25 26.49
C VAL A 433 -23.12 15.70 27.27
N GLN A 434 -23.97 14.76 27.63
CA GLN A 434 -25.17 14.91 28.47
C GLN A 434 -25.16 13.86 29.60
N PRO A 435 -26.06 13.92 30.59
CA PRO A 435 -26.07 12.98 31.73
C PRO A 435 -26.17 11.51 31.29
N ASP A 436 -27.05 11.24 30.32
CA ASP A 436 -27.43 9.88 29.91
C ASP A 436 -26.88 9.47 28.52
N VAL A 437 -26.19 10.37 27.81
CA VAL A 437 -25.65 10.09 26.46
C VAL A 437 -24.37 10.89 26.18
N VAL A 438 -23.45 10.28 25.43
CA VAL A 438 -22.36 10.97 24.73
C VAL A 438 -22.55 10.75 23.23
N ASP A 439 -22.55 11.82 22.44
CA ASP A 439 -22.87 11.81 21.01
C ASP A 439 -21.72 12.41 20.21
N VAL A 440 -21.13 11.60 19.32
CA VAL A 440 -19.93 11.91 18.55
C VAL A 440 -20.30 12.00 17.07
N ARG A 441 -20.16 13.18 16.46
CA ARG A 441 -20.37 13.40 15.02
C ARG A 441 -19.10 13.93 14.35
N GLY A 442 -18.79 13.49 13.14
CA GLY A 442 -17.72 14.11 12.36
C GLY A 442 -17.16 13.28 11.22
N ASN A 443 -16.01 13.73 10.70
CA ASN A 443 -15.29 13.12 9.60
C ASN A 443 -13.88 12.70 10.04
N THR A 444 -13.36 11.62 9.48
CA THR A 444 -12.05 11.06 9.84
C THR A 444 -11.34 10.47 8.62
N GLY A 445 -10.01 10.40 8.71
CA GLY A 445 -9.15 9.70 7.76
C GLY A 445 -8.70 8.31 8.22
N ASP A 446 -9.10 7.87 9.42
CA ASP A 446 -8.79 6.53 9.93
C ASP A 446 -10.02 5.62 9.81
N PRO A 447 -9.99 4.53 9.01
CA PRO A 447 -11.14 3.64 8.88
C PRO A 447 -11.46 2.88 10.19
N GLU A 448 -10.48 2.69 11.09
CA GLU A 448 -10.67 2.06 12.40
C GLU A 448 -11.14 3.08 13.47
N ALA A 449 -11.33 4.35 13.13
CA ALA A 449 -11.67 5.41 14.09
C ALA A 449 -12.98 5.13 14.82
N SER A 450 -14.05 4.72 14.12
CA SER A 450 -15.34 4.42 14.77
C SER A 450 -15.22 3.28 15.79
N ALA A 451 -14.47 2.22 15.45
CA ALA A 451 -14.20 1.11 16.35
C ALA A 451 -13.33 1.53 17.55
N THR A 452 -12.34 2.40 17.33
CA THR A 452 -11.49 2.96 18.38
C THR A 452 -12.25 3.91 19.31
N ILE A 453 -13.12 4.77 18.77
CA ILE A 453 -14.01 5.66 19.53
C ILE A 453 -14.96 4.84 20.41
N SER A 454 -15.61 3.82 19.85
CA SER A 454 -16.48 2.88 20.59
C SER A 454 -15.73 2.19 21.75
N ARG A 455 -14.49 1.75 21.50
CA ARG A 455 -13.61 1.12 22.50
C ARG A 455 -13.20 2.08 23.62
N ILE A 456 -12.84 3.32 23.29
CA ILE A 456 -12.53 4.38 24.27
C ILE A 456 -13.77 4.68 25.13
N LEU A 457 -14.95 4.87 24.51
CA LEU A 457 -16.18 5.15 25.27
C LEU A 457 -16.58 3.97 26.17
N ALA A 458 -16.46 2.73 25.70
CA ALA A 458 -16.70 1.54 26.51
C ALA A 458 -15.73 1.42 27.71
N GLU A 459 -14.44 1.70 27.51
CA GLU A 459 -13.42 1.67 28.57
C GLU A 459 -13.59 2.80 29.59
N LYS A 460 -13.77 4.05 29.13
CA LYS A 460 -13.79 5.24 30.00
C LYS A 460 -15.14 5.46 30.68
N LEU A 461 -16.26 5.13 30.03
CA LEU A 461 -17.60 5.33 30.59
C LEU A 461 -18.16 4.06 31.25
N GLY A 462 -17.65 2.88 30.87
CA GLY A 462 -18.16 1.58 31.27
C GLY A 462 -19.21 1.04 30.29
N ALA A 463 -19.23 -0.28 30.10
CA ALA A 463 -20.01 -0.97 29.07
C ALA A 463 -21.53 -0.72 29.12
N SER A 464 -22.08 -0.36 30.28
CA SER A 464 -23.51 -0.08 30.49
C SER A 464 -23.97 1.32 30.04
N GLN A 465 -23.05 2.21 29.63
CA GLN A 465 -23.39 3.60 29.28
C GLN A 465 -23.84 3.74 27.82
N ASN A 466 -24.84 4.58 27.61
CA ASN A 466 -25.37 4.89 26.29
C ASN A 466 -24.52 5.97 25.58
N TYR A 467 -24.24 5.75 24.30
CA TYR A 467 -23.54 6.69 23.44
C TYR A 467 -23.95 6.51 21.96
N GLN A 468 -23.69 7.52 21.15
CA GLN A 468 -23.95 7.56 19.71
C GLN A 468 -22.67 7.91 18.94
N ILE A 469 -22.44 7.22 17.81
CA ILE A 469 -21.30 7.44 16.93
C ILE A 469 -21.82 7.64 15.51
N ASN A 470 -21.53 8.81 14.95
CA ASN A 470 -21.97 9.28 13.64
C ASN A 470 -20.74 9.82 12.89
N VAL A 471 -19.78 8.92 12.65
CA VAL A 471 -18.45 9.24 12.12
C VAL A 471 -18.31 8.69 10.71
N THR A 472 -17.92 9.56 9.77
CA THR A 472 -17.75 9.20 8.34
C THR A 472 -16.27 9.16 7.97
N TYR A 473 -15.80 8.02 7.46
CA TYR A 473 -14.49 7.91 6.82
C TYR A 473 -14.49 8.69 5.50
N GLN A 474 -13.44 9.48 5.27
CA GLN A 474 -13.19 10.15 3.99
C GLN A 474 -11.78 9.81 3.51
N GLU A 475 -11.69 9.11 2.37
CA GLU A 475 -10.44 8.63 1.76
C GLU A 475 -9.39 9.75 1.58
N LYS A 476 -9.82 10.94 1.18
CA LYS A 476 -8.97 12.14 1.03
C LYS A 476 -8.34 12.67 2.33
N LEU A 477 -8.76 12.18 3.50
CA LEU A 477 -8.21 12.54 4.81
C LEU A 477 -7.25 11.47 5.34
N ASP A 478 -7.08 10.34 4.63
CA ASP A 478 -6.34 9.16 5.11
C ASP A 478 -4.81 9.35 5.00
N PRO A 479 -4.09 9.44 6.13
CA PRO A 479 -2.63 9.63 6.13
C PRO A 479 -1.87 8.38 5.65
N GLN A 480 -2.51 7.21 5.60
CA GLN A 480 -1.89 5.97 5.09
C GLN A 480 -1.83 5.97 3.57
N LEU A 481 -2.78 6.61 2.88
CA LEU A 481 -2.73 6.74 1.42
C LEU A 481 -1.60 7.69 0.97
N GLY A 482 -1.22 8.66 1.81
CA GLY A 482 -0.14 9.61 1.51
C GLY A 482 -0.49 10.56 0.36
N LEU A 483 -1.79 10.86 0.20
CA LEU A 483 -2.28 11.86 -0.74
C LEU A 483 -1.70 13.23 -0.37
N PRO A 484 -1.08 13.97 -1.31
CA PRO A 484 -0.55 15.29 -1.01
C PRO A 484 -1.68 16.26 -0.69
N SER A 485 -1.48 17.15 0.29
CA SER A 485 -2.41 18.25 0.51
C SER A 485 -2.54 19.14 -0.74
N PRO A 486 -3.64 19.89 -0.90
CA PRO A 486 -3.82 20.83 -2.02
C PRO A 486 -2.62 21.76 -2.21
N GLN A 487 -2.02 22.22 -1.10
CA GLN A 487 -0.84 23.08 -1.07
C GLN A 487 0.43 22.34 -1.50
N GLU A 488 0.67 21.12 -0.99
CA GLU A 488 1.84 20.31 -1.38
C GLU A 488 1.78 19.91 -2.86
N CYS A 489 0.61 19.61 -3.40
CA CYS A 489 0.48 19.30 -4.83
C CYS A 489 0.83 20.50 -5.72
N VAL A 490 0.30 21.68 -5.41
CA VAL A 490 0.64 22.92 -6.13
C VAL A 490 2.14 23.22 -6.01
N ALA A 491 2.74 23.01 -4.83
CA ALA A 491 4.18 23.16 -4.63
C ALA A 491 5.01 22.17 -5.46
N ALA A 492 4.61 20.89 -5.53
CA ALA A 492 5.29 19.88 -6.36
C ALA A 492 5.23 20.21 -7.86
N ILE A 493 4.07 20.65 -8.35
CA ILE A 493 3.89 21.06 -9.76
C ILE A 493 4.77 22.29 -10.09
N ASN A 494 4.78 23.30 -9.23
CA ASN A 494 5.63 24.49 -9.40
C ASN A 494 7.14 24.16 -9.25
N GLY A 495 7.49 23.12 -8.49
CA GLY A 495 8.83 22.55 -8.45
C GLY A 495 9.30 22.06 -9.83
N PHE A 496 8.50 21.22 -10.50
CA PHE A 496 8.84 20.74 -11.86
C PHE A 496 8.96 21.88 -12.89
N LEU A 497 8.16 22.94 -12.75
CA LEU A 497 8.23 24.15 -13.59
C LEU A 497 9.47 24.99 -13.32
N THR A 498 10.03 24.92 -12.10
CA THR A 498 11.30 25.55 -11.72
C THR A 498 12.49 24.79 -12.30
N ASP A 499 12.48 23.45 -12.22
CA ASP A 499 13.52 22.59 -12.81
C ASP A 499 13.55 22.65 -14.35
N SER A 500 12.37 22.68 -14.98
CA SER A 500 12.23 22.56 -16.45
C SER A 500 10.95 23.25 -16.94
N LYS A 501 11.07 24.53 -17.34
CA LYS A 501 9.94 25.34 -17.84
C LYS A 501 9.24 24.73 -19.05
N ILE A 502 7.96 25.06 -19.21
CA ILE A 502 7.21 24.84 -20.46
C ILE A 502 7.62 25.93 -21.47
N SER A 503 8.43 25.57 -22.47
CA SER A 503 8.82 26.49 -23.55
C SER A 503 7.77 26.57 -24.67
N PHE A 504 7.69 27.74 -25.31
CA PHE A 504 6.72 28.07 -26.36
C PHE A 504 7.42 28.75 -27.53
N ALA A 505 6.96 28.46 -28.76
CA ALA A 505 7.49 29.09 -29.96
C ALA A 505 7.33 30.64 -29.92
N PRO A 506 8.26 31.41 -30.51
CA PRO A 506 8.25 32.88 -30.43
C PRO A 506 6.92 33.52 -30.86
N GLY A 507 6.40 34.41 -30.02
CA GLY A 507 5.11 35.10 -30.26
C GLY A 507 3.88 34.19 -30.28
N SER A 508 3.99 32.94 -29.82
CA SER A 508 2.96 31.91 -29.95
C SER A 508 2.61 31.23 -28.61
N ALA A 509 1.48 30.53 -28.62
CA ALA A 509 1.04 29.58 -27.61
C ALA A 509 1.33 28.10 -28.00
N ASN A 510 1.98 27.86 -29.14
CA ASN A 510 2.47 26.53 -29.52
C ASN A 510 3.57 26.10 -28.56
N ILE A 511 3.29 25.10 -27.74
CA ILE A 511 4.26 24.44 -26.83
C ILE A 511 5.30 23.68 -27.67
N GLU A 512 6.56 23.76 -27.27
CA GLU A 512 7.66 23.06 -27.95
C GLU A 512 7.83 21.61 -27.46
N ALA A 513 8.41 20.74 -28.30
CA ALA A 513 8.57 19.33 -27.98
C ALA A 513 9.44 19.05 -26.74
N SER A 514 10.36 19.97 -26.42
CA SER A 514 11.19 19.97 -25.20
C SER A 514 10.39 20.01 -23.91
N ALA A 515 9.20 20.61 -23.91
CA ALA A 515 8.32 20.67 -22.74
C ALA A 515 7.52 19.36 -22.52
N GLY A 516 7.69 18.34 -23.37
CA GLY A 516 7.01 17.06 -23.27
C GLY A 516 7.20 16.39 -21.91
N ASP A 517 8.46 16.21 -21.50
CA ASP A 517 8.82 15.53 -20.24
C ASP A 517 8.31 16.30 -19.00
N THR A 518 8.33 17.64 -19.02
CA THR A 518 7.73 18.48 -17.97
C THR A 518 6.23 18.24 -17.87
N LEU A 519 5.51 18.27 -19.01
CA LEU A 519 4.07 18.06 -19.03
C LEU A 519 3.67 16.63 -18.66
N ASP A 520 4.51 15.65 -18.96
CA ASP A 520 4.32 14.25 -18.54
C ASP A 520 4.47 14.11 -17.02
N LYS A 521 5.49 14.75 -16.40
CA LYS A 521 5.65 14.82 -14.94
C LYS A 521 4.47 15.52 -14.26
N ILE A 522 4.06 16.68 -14.75
CA ILE A 522 2.91 17.44 -14.21
C ILE A 522 1.61 16.63 -14.34
N ALA A 523 1.42 15.92 -15.46
CA ALA A 523 0.25 15.05 -15.64
C ALA A 523 0.27 13.78 -14.77
N GLU A 524 1.45 13.25 -14.42
CA GLU A 524 1.58 12.17 -13.44
C GLU A 524 1.21 12.69 -12.04
N GLN A 525 1.75 13.85 -11.64
CA GLN A 525 1.47 14.48 -10.35
C GLN A 525 -0.02 14.82 -10.17
N LEU A 526 -0.66 15.41 -11.19
CA LEU A 526 -2.07 15.78 -11.14
C LEU A 526 -3.03 14.58 -11.01
N ARG A 527 -2.61 13.35 -11.34
CA ARG A 527 -3.39 12.12 -11.04
C ARG A 527 -3.38 11.75 -9.56
N GLY A 528 -2.36 12.19 -8.81
CA GLY A 528 -2.31 12.05 -7.36
C GLY A 528 -3.00 13.18 -6.59
N CYS A 529 -3.64 14.12 -7.29
CA CYS A 529 -4.23 15.33 -6.73
C CYS A 529 -5.66 15.57 -7.24
N GLU A 530 -6.46 14.51 -7.27
CA GLU A 530 -7.87 14.60 -7.66
C GLU A 530 -8.62 15.56 -6.71
N ASP A 531 -9.68 16.19 -7.20
CA ASP A 531 -10.46 17.25 -6.53
C ASP A 531 -9.75 18.55 -6.10
N VAL A 532 -8.42 18.67 -6.27
CA VAL A 532 -7.73 19.95 -6.05
C VAL A 532 -8.05 20.95 -7.17
N ARG A 533 -8.69 22.09 -6.81
CA ARG A 533 -8.98 23.18 -7.74
C ARG A 533 -7.76 24.08 -7.95
N MET A 534 -7.37 24.33 -9.19
CA MET A 534 -6.20 25.17 -9.50
C MET A 534 -6.47 26.18 -10.64
N GLU A 535 -5.68 27.25 -10.64
CA GLU A 535 -5.56 28.21 -11.74
C GLU A 535 -4.19 28.07 -12.40
N ILE A 536 -4.17 27.79 -13.71
CA ILE A 536 -2.97 27.84 -14.54
C ILE A 536 -2.76 29.30 -14.92
N ALA A 537 -1.85 29.97 -14.23
CA ALA A 537 -1.50 31.37 -14.43
C ALA A 537 -0.39 31.48 -15.49
N GLY A 538 -0.67 32.21 -16.57
CA GLY A 538 0.31 32.52 -17.61
C GLY A 538 0.82 33.95 -17.52
N TYR A 539 2.12 34.13 -17.69
CA TYR A 539 2.80 35.44 -17.66
C TYR A 539 3.67 35.65 -18.91
N THR A 540 4.00 36.91 -19.19
CA THR A 540 4.91 37.34 -20.25
C THR A 540 5.91 38.35 -19.71
N ASP A 541 6.95 38.62 -20.50
CA ASP A 541 7.73 39.84 -20.31
C ASP A 541 6.98 41.09 -20.82
N SER A 542 7.59 42.26 -20.59
CA SER A 542 7.12 43.59 -20.98
C SER A 542 7.23 43.93 -22.49
N GLN A 543 7.69 43.02 -23.36
CA GLN A 543 7.98 43.33 -24.77
C GLN A 543 6.72 43.21 -25.65
N GLY A 544 5.77 44.12 -25.47
CA GLY A 544 4.57 44.13 -26.31
C GLY A 544 3.70 45.38 -26.16
N ARG A 545 2.40 45.16 -26.34
CA ARG A 545 1.35 46.01 -25.78
C ARG A 545 0.63 45.13 -24.75
N GLU A 546 0.33 45.69 -23.59
CA GLU A 546 -0.43 45.06 -22.49
C GLU A 546 -1.56 44.12 -22.98
N GLU A 547 -2.44 44.62 -23.85
CA GLU A 547 -3.55 43.86 -24.49
C GLU A 547 -3.07 42.58 -25.21
N MET A 548 -1.97 42.66 -25.97
CA MET A 548 -1.41 41.51 -26.71
C MET A 548 -0.71 40.54 -25.76
N ASN A 549 -0.07 41.06 -24.71
CA ASN A 549 0.60 40.27 -23.67
C ASN A 549 -0.43 39.51 -22.81
N ARG A 550 -1.57 40.13 -22.51
CA ARG A 550 -2.74 39.49 -21.89
C ARG A 550 -3.33 38.38 -22.76
N ALA A 551 -3.51 38.64 -24.06
CA ALA A 551 -4.03 37.65 -25.00
C ALA A 551 -3.06 36.46 -25.20
N LEU A 552 -1.75 36.72 -25.26
CA LEU A 552 -0.72 35.70 -25.44
C LEU A 552 -0.59 34.81 -24.19
N SER A 553 -0.53 35.39 -23.00
CA SER A 553 -0.49 34.64 -21.74
C SER A 553 -1.74 33.78 -21.53
N GLN A 554 -2.94 34.32 -21.80
CA GLN A 554 -4.20 33.56 -21.75
C GLN A 554 -4.17 32.37 -22.72
N SER A 555 -3.67 32.59 -23.94
CA SER A 555 -3.54 31.54 -24.96
C SER A 555 -2.54 30.45 -24.54
N ARG A 556 -1.44 30.83 -23.86
CA ARG A 556 -0.44 29.90 -23.33
C ARG A 556 -0.97 29.05 -22.18
N ALA A 557 -1.65 29.65 -21.21
CA ALA A 557 -2.31 28.91 -20.13
C ALA A 557 -3.35 27.91 -20.68
N GLN A 558 -4.16 28.34 -21.66
CA GLN A 558 -5.13 27.47 -22.34
C GLN A 558 -4.47 26.33 -23.14
N ALA A 559 -3.30 26.57 -23.73
CA ALA A 559 -2.53 25.54 -24.41
C ALA A 559 -1.99 24.48 -23.44
N VAL A 560 -1.51 24.89 -22.24
CA VAL A 560 -1.11 23.95 -21.17
C VAL A 560 -2.30 23.12 -20.69
N LEU A 561 -3.44 23.75 -20.40
CA LEU A 561 -4.69 23.05 -20.03
C LEU A 561 -5.09 22.00 -21.07
N THR A 562 -4.97 22.34 -22.35
CA THR A 562 -5.28 21.44 -23.48
C THR A 562 -4.24 20.31 -23.61
N ALA A 563 -2.96 20.59 -23.33
CA ALA A 563 -1.88 19.60 -23.36
C ALA A 563 -1.95 18.59 -22.18
N LEU A 564 -2.55 18.99 -21.06
CA LEU A 564 -2.87 18.12 -19.91
C LEU A 564 -4.14 17.29 -20.17
N LEU A 565 -5.18 17.87 -20.79
CA LEU A 565 -6.36 17.13 -21.27
C LEU A 565 -5.95 16.01 -22.25
N GLY A 566 -5.01 16.29 -23.18
CA GLY A 566 -4.42 15.29 -24.06
C GLY A 566 -3.68 14.15 -23.35
N ARG A 567 -3.25 14.36 -22.10
CA ARG A 567 -2.60 13.37 -21.21
C ARG A 567 -3.58 12.65 -20.27
N ARG A 568 -4.89 12.84 -20.51
CA ARG A 568 -6.01 12.29 -19.72
C ARG A 568 -6.02 12.76 -18.26
N VAL A 569 -5.54 13.96 -17.98
CA VAL A 569 -5.74 14.62 -16.68
C VAL A 569 -7.19 15.10 -16.59
N LEU A 570 -7.82 14.98 -15.41
CA LEU A 570 -9.14 15.53 -15.16
C LEU A 570 -9.05 17.07 -15.09
N THR A 571 -9.53 17.75 -16.13
CA THR A 571 -9.43 19.21 -16.25
C THR A 571 -10.63 19.98 -15.70
N SER A 572 -11.64 19.33 -15.12
CA SER A 572 -12.81 20.02 -14.53
C SER A 572 -12.42 20.96 -13.39
N ASN A 573 -11.32 20.65 -12.71
CA ASN A 573 -10.84 21.35 -11.52
C ASN A 573 -9.73 22.36 -11.89
N LEU A 574 -9.37 22.48 -13.18
CA LEU A 574 -8.31 23.35 -13.67
C LEU A 574 -8.89 24.50 -14.52
N SER A 575 -8.61 25.73 -14.10
CA SER A 575 -8.87 26.94 -14.89
C SER A 575 -7.58 27.45 -15.55
N ALA A 576 -7.69 28.33 -16.54
CA ALA A 576 -6.54 28.90 -17.25
C ALA A 576 -6.72 30.43 -17.42
N LYS A 577 -5.70 31.21 -17.06
CA LYS A 577 -5.79 32.67 -16.99
C LYS A 577 -4.50 33.37 -17.39
N GLY A 578 -4.62 34.37 -18.26
CA GLY A 578 -3.52 35.26 -18.63
C GLY A 578 -3.39 36.44 -17.69
N TYR A 579 -2.18 36.67 -17.18
CA TYR A 579 -1.80 37.87 -16.42
C TYR A 579 -1.05 38.90 -17.28
N GLY A 580 -0.44 38.47 -18.39
CA GLY A 580 0.37 39.35 -19.24
C GLY A 580 1.67 39.72 -18.54
N GLU A 581 2.01 41.01 -18.56
CA GLU A 581 3.22 41.56 -17.92
C GLU A 581 3.01 41.99 -16.45
N ASP A 582 1.82 41.74 -15.88
CA ASP A 582 1.55 41.87 -14.45
C ASP A 582 2.49 40.97 -13.62
N ASP A 583 2.78 41.38 -12.39
CA ASP A 583 3.55 40.61 -11.40
C ASP A 583 4.91 40.03 -11.92
N PRO A 584 5.86 40.91 -12.32
CA PRO A 584 7.18 40.49 -12.78
C PRO A 584 8.09 40.08 -11.61
N ILE A 585 8.56 38.82 -11.64
CA ILE A 585 9.49 38.26 -10.65
C ILE A 585 10.95 38.67 -10.86
N ALA A 586 11.29 39.27 -12.01
CA ALA A 586 12.65 39.70 -12.35
C ALA A 586 12.69 40.97 -13.22
N ASP A 587 13.87 41.60 -13.31
CA ASP A 587 14.06 42.84 -14.07
C ASP A 587 13.90 42.65 -15.59
N ASN A 588 12.82 43.21 -16.11
CA ASN A 588 12.48 43.30 -17.52
C ASN A 588 13.53 44.02 -18.39
N GLY A 589 14.48 44.77 -17.81
CA GLY A 589 15.62 45.36 -18.52
C GLY A 589 16.61 44.33 -19.05
N THR A 590 16.81 43.21 -18.35
CA THR A 590 17.72 42.11 -18.71
C THR A 590 17.03 41.04 -19.57
N GLU A 591 17.75 40.29 -20.40
CA GLU A 591 17.12 39.17 -21.14
C GLU A 591 16.83 38.00 -20.22
N GLU A 592 17.72 37.79 -19.24
CA GLU A 592 17.62 36.81 -18.17
C GLU A 592 16.35 37.03 -17.33
N GLY A 593 16.04 38.29 -16.99
CA GLY A 593 14.83 38.67 -16.27
C GLY A 593 13.57 38.63 -17.12
N ARG A 594 13.63 39.02 -18.40
CA ARG A 594 12.52 38.77 -19.35
C ARG A 594 12.21 37.28 -19.46
N GLU A 595 13.23 36.45 -19.60
CA GLU A 595 13.09 35.00 -19.63
C GLU A 595 12.50 34.44 -18.34
N ALA A 596 12.89 34.94 -17.16
CA ALA A 596 12.25 34.57 -15.89
C ALA A 596 10.75 34.97 -15.85
N ASN A 597 10.37 36.15 -16.36
CA ASN A 597 8.98 36.60 -16.39
C ASN A 597 8.10 35.82 -17.40
N ARG A 598 8.70 35.22 -18.45
CA ARG A 598 8.03 34.29 -19.38
C ARG A 598 7.77 32.93 -18.72
N ARG A 599 6.80 32.87 -17.79
CA ARG A 599 6.50 31.70 -16.94
C ARG A 599 5.05 31.21 -17.00
N ILE A 600 4.86 29.97 -16.56
CA ILE A 600 3.57 29.37 -16.19
C ILE A 600 3.67 28.99 -14.71
N GLU A 601 2.64 29.25 -13.93
CA GLU A 601 2.52 28.85 -12.53
C GLU A 601 1.16 28.20 -12.28
N PHE A 602 1.06 27.39 -11.23
CA PHE A 602 -0.20 26.88 -10.70
C PHE A 602 -0.48 27.55 -9.37
N HIS A 603 -1.70 28.09 -9.21
CA HIS A 603 -2.19 28.67 -7.96
C HIS A 603 -3.38 27.83 -7.44
N LEU A 604 -3.50 27.68 -6.12
CA LEU A 604 -4.65 27.02 -5.51
C LEU A 604 -5.89 27.93 -5.63
N LEU A 605 -7.06 27.34 -5.90
CA LEU A 605 -8.34 28.04 -5.85
C LEU A 605 -9.15 27.56 -4.65
N ASP A 606 -9.37 28.45 -3.68
CA ASP A 606 -10.21 28.15 -2.54
C ASP A 606 -11.65 27.80 -2.95
N LEU A 607 -12.30 26.97 -2.13
CA LEU A 607 -13.73 26.74 -2.25
C LEU A 607 -14.47 28.02 -1.86
N PRO A 608 -15.52 28.45 -2.59
CA PRO A 608 -16.52 29.31 -1.96
C PRO A 608 -17.12 28.53 -0.79
N SER A 609 -17.05 29.09 0.41
CA SER A 609 -17.73 28.55 1.58
C SER A 609 -19.24 28.56 1.34
N ASP A 610 -19.94 27.47 1.66
CA ASP A 610 -21.40 27.31 1.52
C ASP A 610 -22.21 28.13 2.57
N GLU A 611 -21.79 29.37 2.81
CA GLU A 611 -22.31 30.37 3.75
C GLU A 611 -23.11 31.48 3.00
N ALA A 612 -23.87 31.10 1.97
CA ALA A 612 -24.76 32.01 1.24
C ALA A 612 -25.99 31.32 0.60
N GLY A 613 -26.40 30.14 1.07
CA GLY A 613 -27.52 29.37 0.50
C GLY A 613 -28.94 29.90 0.82
N ALA A 614 -29.07 31.10 1.38
CA ALA A 614 -30.33 31.67 1.87
C ALA A 614 -31.05 32.53 0.82
N GLU A 615 -31.06 32.12 -0.45
CA GLU A 615 -31.80 32.85 -1.49
C GLU A 615 -33.28 32.50 -1.51
N SER A 616 -34.07 33.56 -1.42
CA SER A 616 -35.51 33.67 -1.61
C SER A 616 -36.07 32.79 -2.74
N SER A 617 -37.07 31.97 -2.41
CA SER A 617 -37.96 31.38 -3.40
C SER A 617 -38.90 32.45 -3.97
N GLU A 618 -38.44 33.20 -4.96
CA GLU A 618 -39.31 34.03 -5.80
C GLU A 618 -40.18 33.12 -6.68
N ALA A 619 -41.45 33.00 -6.33
CA ALA A 619 -42.41 32.23 -7.10
C ALA A 619 -42.66 32.88 -8.48
N VAL A 620 -42.57 32.09 -9.55
CA VAL A 620 -42.88 32.53 -10.92
C VAL A 620 -44.34 32.95 -11.00
N ALA A 621 -44.59 34.24 -11.24
CA ALA A 621 -45.93 34.81 -11.36
C ALA A 621 -46.51 34.62 -12.77
N ASP A 622 -47.69 33.99 -12.85
CA ASP A 622 -48.50 33.85 -14.05
C ASP A 622 -49.33 35.15 -14.28
N PRO A 623 -49.33 35.77 -15.47
CA PRO A 623 -49.79 37.16 -15.61
C PRO A 623 -51.28 37.28 -15.99
N ASP A 624 -52.18 37.43 -15.01
CA ASP A 624 -53.57 37.86 -15.29
C ASP A 624 -54.19 38.82 -14.23
N THR A 625 -54.13 40.11 -14.54
CA THR A 625 -55.23 41.11 -14.54
C THR A 625 -56.29 41.13 -13.40
N PRO A 626 -56.64 42.31 -12.79
CA PRO A 626 -55.86 43.52 -12.49
C PRO A 626 -56.17 44.20 -11.10
N THR A 627 -55.39 45.23 -10.76
CA THR A 627 -55.75 46.47 -10.01
C THR A 627 -56.81 46.45 -8.88
N SER A 628 -56.39 46.86 -7.67
CA SER A 628 -57.15 47.83 -6.85
C SER A 628 -56.21 48.72 -6.03
N GLU A 629 -56.55 50.00 -5.89
CA GLU A 629 -55.72 51.07 -5.31
C GLU A 629 -56.38 51.61 -4.04
N ALA A 630 -55.64 51.70 -2.93
CA ALA A 630 -56.05 52.42 -1.72
C ALA A 630 -54.80 52.88 -0.94
N ALA A 631 -54.80 54.13 -0.48
CA ALA A 631 -53.64 54.82 0.11
C ALA A 631 -53.92 55.20 1.60
N PRO A 632 -53.15 56.06 2.29
CA PRO A 632 -52.60 55.70 3.61
C PRO A 632 -53.11 56.59 4.76
N THR A 633 -52.51 56.42 5.95
CA THR A 633 -52.54 57.40 7.05
C THR A 633 -51.17 57.56 7.70
N ASP A 634 -50.99 58.66 8.41
CA ASP A 634 -49.72 59.32 8.77
C ASP A 634 -49.53 59.40 10.31
N GLU A 635 -48.49 60.13 10.76
CA GLU A 635 -48.07 60.49 12.12
C GLU A 635 -47.02 59.56 12.79
N ALA A 636 -46.05 60.05 13.57
CA ALA A 636 -45.37 61.36 13.63
C ALA A 636 -44.16 61.25 14.59
N ALA A 637 -43.08 62.00 14.36
CA ALA A 637 -41.97 62.16 15.32
C ALA A 637 -42.11 63.45 16.16
N PRO A 638 -41.42 63.54 17.31
CA PRO A 638 -40.45 64.63 17.45
C PRO A 638 -39.13 64.21 18.16
N ALA A 639 -38.21 65.15 18.39
CA ALA A 639 -36.79 64.88 18.64
C ALA A 639 -36.18 65.67 19.83
N VAL A 640 -35.05 65.15 20.38
CA VAL A 640 -33.75 65.83 20.71
C VAL A 640 -33.82 67.17 21.51
N PRO A 641 -33.12 67.31 22.69
CA PRO A 641 -31.75 67.88 22.66
C PRO A 641 -30.72 67.56 23.81
N SER A 642 -29.45 67.38 23.39
CA SER A 642 -28.13 67.79 23.94
C SER A 642 -27.82 68.10 25.44
N SER A 643 -26.77 67.41 25.97
CA SER A 643 -25.49 67.93 26.57
C SER A 643 -25.51 68.92 27.79
N PRO A 644 -24.39 69.37 28.41
CA PRO A 644 -22.93 69.05 28.30
C PRO A 644 -22.19 68.85 29.68
N ASP A 645 -20.84 69.01 29.69
CA ASP A 645 -19.93 69.39 30.83
C ASP A 645 -19.65 68.42 32.02
N ASP A 646 -18.53 68.46 32.78
CA ASP A 646 -17.13 68.95 32.60
C ASP A 646 -16.23 68.44 33.79
N ALA A 647 -14.92 68.73 33.76
CA ALA A 647 -13.95 68.92 34.87
C ALA A 647 -13.07 67.76 35.40
N THR A 648 -11.75 68.00 35.35
CA THR A 648 -10.65 67.42 36.18
C THR A 648 -10.48 68.27 37.49
N PRO A 649 -9.68 67.91 38.55
CA PRO A 649 -8.20 67.85 38.47
C PRO A 649 -7.35 67.08 39.56
N THR A 650 -6.05 66.93 39.27
CA THR A 650 -4.85 66.97 40.17
C THR A 650 -4.63 66.08 41.41
N GLY A 651 -3.41 65.49 41.47
CA GLY A 651 -2.52 65.39 42.65
C GLY A 651 -2.32 63.99 43.27
N SER A 652 -1.26 63.68 44.02
CA SER A 652 0.13 64.23 44.17
C SER A 652 0.86 63.48 45.32
N GLY A 653 2.18 63.27 45.22
CA GLY A 653 3.05 62.62 46.25
C GLY A 653 3.72 61.34 45.70
N GLU A 654 5.04 61.28 45.48
CA GLU A 654 6.17 61.22 46.43
C GLU A 654 6.25 59.85 47.16
N ALA A 655 7.16 58.93 46.79
CA ALA A 655 8.63 58.86 47.05
C ALA A 655 8.94 58.10 48.38
N SER A 656 10.10 57.45 48.64
CA SER A 656 11.48 57.49 48.07
C SER A 656 12.24 56.16 48.34
N THR A 657 13.42 55.98 47.69
CA THR A 657 14.63 55.22 48.16
C THR A 657 14.53 53.71 48.43
N GLU A 658 15.56 52.87 48.31
CA GLU A 658 17.05 52.94 48.11
C GLU A 658 17.41 51.83 47.06
N ASP A 659 18.36 51.91 46.10
CA ASP A 659 19.81 52.22 46.10
C ASP A 659 20.66 51.27 47.00
N THR A 660 21.78 50.62 46.61
CA THR A 660 22.59 50.64 45.37
C THR A 660 23.42 49.33 45.17
N ASP A 661 24.08 49.19 44.01
CA ASP A 661 25.17 48.24 43.61
C ASP A 661 26.49 48.48 44.44
N PRO A 662 27.69 47.80 44.27
CA PRO A 662 28.08 46.62 43.45
C PRO A 662 29.09 45.59 44.09
N SER A 663 29.50 44.56 43.29
CA SER A 663 30.83 43.87 43.24
C SER A 663 31.19 42.55 44.01
N ASP A 664 31.96 41.72 43.27
CA ASP A 664 32.79 40.48 43.48
C ASP A 664 33.72 40.41 44.74
N PRO A 665 34.47 39.30 45.07
CA PRO A 665 34.56 37.93 44.52
C PRO A 665 34.76 36.74 45.55
N ALA A 666 35.10 35.52 45.06
CA ALA A 666 35.85 34.40 45.71
C ALA A 666 35.14 33.49 46.78
N ALA A 667 35.51 32.21 47.04
CA ALA A 667 36.33 31.16 46.37
C ALA A 667 36.18 29.75 47.05
N GLU A 668 36.84 28.71 46.50
CA GLU A 668 37.10 27.33 47.05
C GLU A 668 35.87 26.38 47.18
N THR A 669 35.98 25.03 47.17
CA THR A 669 37.13 24.11 47.36
C THR A 669 37.00 22.80 46.54
N ASP A 670 38.11 22.07 46.32
CA ASP A 670 38.15 20.68 45.81
C ASP A 670 37.56 19.62 46.77
N ALA A 671 37.14 18.46 46.23
CA ALA A 671 37.73 17.15 46.59
C ALA A 671 37.07 15.95 45.85
N GLN A 672 37.91 15.04 45.37
CA GLN A 672 37.57 13.66 45.00
C GLN A 672 37.77 12.75 46.24
N PRO A 673 37.22 11.52 46.24
CA PRO A 673 38.12 10.41 46.61
C PRO A 673 37.96 9.18 45.72
N ASP A 674 38.93 8.28 45.82
CA ASP A 674 39.06 7.04 45.07
C ASP A 674 39.20 5.82 46.01
N GLU A 675 39.14 4.62 45.44
CA GLU A 675 39.60 3.31 45.97
C GLU A 675 39.26 2.82 47.39
N ALA A 676 38.78 1.57 47.47
CA ALA A 676 39.04 0.66 48.60
C ALA A 676 39.03 -0.81 48.13
N GLU A 677 40.17 -1.50 48.25
CA GLU A 677 40.37 -2.91 47.86
C GLU A 677 40.09 -3.88 49.04
N VAL A 678 39.51 -5.06 48.78
CA VAL A 678 39.51 -6.19 49.72
C VAL A 678 39.77 -7.51 48.99
N GLN A 679 40.83 -8.21 49.40
CA GLN A 679 41.14 -9.59 48.99
C GLN A 679 40.82 -10.57 50.14
N ASP A 680 40.37 -11.79 49.85
CA ASP A 680 41.01 -12.98 50.45
C ASP A 680 40.80 -14.28 49.62
N ARG A 681 41.67 -15.26 49.92
CA ARG A 681 41.70 -16.73 49.68
C ARG A 681 40.39 -17.47 49.31
N SER A 682 40.39 -18.64 48.66
CA SER A 682 41.42 -19.48 47.97
C SER A 682 40.65 -20.59 47.16
N ASP A 683 41.13 -21.75 46.68
CA ASP A 683 42.37 -22.55 46.87
C ASP A 683 42.66 -23.49 45.66
N ALA A 684 43.60 -24.43 45.78
CA ALA A 684 44.14 -25.25 44.69
C ALA A 684 43.40 -26.56 44.37
N GLY A 685 43.55 -27.04 43.13
CA GLY A 685 43.18 -28.40 42.68
C GLY A 685 43.86 -28.75 41.33
N GLN A 686 44.48 -29.93 41.23
CA GLN A 686 45.24 -30.39 40.06
C GLN A 686 44.73 -31.75 39.52
N ALA A 687 45.26 -32.11 38.33
CA ALA A 687 45.36 -33.46 37.74
C ALA A 687 44.18 -33.99 36.89
N GLU A 688 44.45 -34.05 35.58
CA GLU A 688 44.38 -35.21 34.68
C GLU A 688 43.48 -36.42 35.04
N ASP A 689 42.65 -36.85 34.06
CA ASP A 689 42.93 -38.12 33.36
C ASP A 689 42.33 -38.14 31.93
N GLN A 690 42.58 -39.21 31.18
CA GLN A 690 42.36 -39.38 29.74
C GLN A 690 41.01 -40.07 29.43
N GLN A 691 40.42 -39.82 28.23
CA GLN A 691 40.18 -40.89 27.23
C GLN A 691 39.52 -40.44 25.89
N THR A 692 40.11 -40.96 24.80
CA THR A 692 39.55 -41.37 23.48
C THR A 692 38.32 -40.68 22.86
N ALA A 693 38.48 -40.22 21.60
CA ALA A 693 37.40 -40.05 20.61
C ALA A 693 36.89 -41.41 20.06
N PRO A 694 35.78 -41.48 19.30
CA PRO A 694 35.78 -41.05 17.89
C PRO A 694 34.52 -40.28 17.45
N ALA A 695 34.41 -40.00 16.15
CA ALA A 695 33.32 -39.25 15.51
C ALA A 695 32.29 -40.15 14.81
N ALA A 696 31.35 -39.49 14.12
CA ALA A 696 30.34 -39.96 13.16
C ALA A 696 28.90 -40.14 13.67
N SER A 697 27.97 -39.43 13.01
CA SER A 697 26.52 -39.66 13.03
C SER A 697 25.94 -39.29 11.66
N ASP A 698 25.77 -40.31 10.81
CA ASP A 698 24.97 -40.25 9.58
C ASP A 698 23.45 -40.27 9.90
N PHE A 699 22.61 -40.34 8.85
CA PHE A 699 21.12 -40.37 8.86
C PHE A 699 20.44 -39.00 9.05
N ALA A 700 19.38 -38.65 8.30
CA ALA A 700 18.79 -39.28 7.09
C ALA A 700 18.04 -38.23 6.23
N GLY A 701 17.85 -38.53 4.94
CA GLY A 701 17.10 -37.67 4.00
C GLY A 701 15.56 -37.87 4.05
N PRO A 702 14.78 -36.94 3.46
CA PRO A 702 13.32 -37.00 3.47
C PRO A 702 12.75 -38.06 2.52
N ALA A 703 11.66 -38.71 2.95
CA ALA A 703 10.97 -39.73 2.15
C ALA A 703 10.03 -39.12 1.12
N THR A 704 10.11 -39.59 -0.13
CA THR A 704 9.19 -39.21 -1.21
C THR A 704 7.93 -40.09 -1.19
N LEU A 705 6.74 -39.50 -1.19
CA LEU A 705 5.49 -40.24 -1.35
C LEU A 705 5.23 -40.55 -2.84
N VAL A 706 5.03 -41.83 -3.14
CA VAL A 706 4.63 -42.32 -4.47
C VAL A 706 3.30 -43.06 -4.33
N GLN A 707 2.32 -42.70 -5.15
CA GLN A 707 1.16 -43.53 -5.45
C GLN A 707 0.97 -43.62 -6.97
N THR A 708 0.47 -44.77 -7.43
CA THR A 708 0.50 -45.20 -8.84
C THR A 708 -0.79 -44.87 -9.60
N PRO A 709 -0.72 -44.65 -10.94
CA PRO A 709 -1.88 -44.34 -11.78
C PRO A 709 -2.67 -45.60 -12.22
N GLY A 710 -3.83 -45.40 -12.86
CA GLY A 710 -4.60 -46.46 -13.55
C GLY A 710 -5.64 -45.96 -14.57
N THR A 711 -5.88 -46.77 -15.62
CA THR A 711 -6.82 -46.63 -16.78
C THR A 711 -7.18 -48.06 -17.29
N GLU A 712 -8.05 -48.36 -18.26
CA GLU A 712 -8.99 -47.63 -19.15
C GLU A 712 -10.48 -47.79 -18.66
N ASP A 713 -11.58 -47.23 -19.18
CA ASP A 713 -12.12 -46.94 -20.54
C ASP A 713 -12.55 -48.20 -21.37
N PRO A 714 -13.61 -48.22 -22.23
CA PRO A 714 -14.73 -47.28 -22.48
C PRO A 714 -16.18 -47.85 -22.36
N ARG A 715 -17.17 -47.01 -22.72
CA ARG A 715 -18.65 -47.22 -22.84
C ARG A 715 -19.11 -48.33 -23.83
N PRO A 716 -20.33 -48.93 -23.66
CA PRO A 716 -21.56 -48.41 -24.33
C PRO A 716 -22.91 -48.61 -23.57
N ALA A 717 -24.02 -48.10 -24.14
CA ALA A 717 -25.43 -48.29 -23.71
C ALA A 717 -26.31 -48.74 -24.90
N PRO A 718 -27.53 -49.31 -24.73
CA PRO A 718 -28.75 -48.47 -24.81
C PRO A 718 -30.10 -48.99 -24.20
N ARG A 719 -30.92 -48.05 -23.67
CA ARG A 719 -32.42 -48.03 -23.65
C ARG A 719 -33.18 -49.23 -22.97
N PRO A 720 -34.54 -49.27 -22.97
CA PRO A 720 -35.39 -48.50 -22.03
C PRO A 720 -36.51 -49.35 -21.38
N ASP A 721 -37.35 -48.77 -20.49
CA ASP A 721 -38.81 -49.06 -20.51
C ASP A 721 -39.67 -48.11 -19.62
N THR A 722 -40.92 -47.89 -20.08
CA THR A 722 -42.23 -47.57 -19.42
C THR A 722 -42.32 -47.07 -17.95
N VAL A 723 -43.27 -46.22 -17.52
CA VAL A 723 -44.42 -45.52 -18.17
C VAL A 723 -44.93 -44.31 -17.32
N ASP A 724 -45.70 -43.42 -17.94
CA ASP A 724 -46.33 -42.16 -17.46
C ASP A 724 -47.78 -42.40 -16.89
N PRO A 725 -48.73 -41.44 -16.75
CA PRO A 725 -48.74 -40.11 -16.10
C PRO A 725 -49.86 -39.92 -15.03
N ALA A 726 -49.85 -38.81 -14.29
CA ALA A 726 -51.02 -37.98 -13.84
C ALA A 726 -50.51 -36.83 -12.93
N ASP A 727 -50.70 -35.52 -13.15
CA ASP A 727 -51.64 -34.66 -13.92
C ASP A 727 -52.97 -34.27 -13.21
N ALA A 728 -53.49 -33.07 -13.55
CA ALA A 728 -54.56 -32.27 -12.91
C ALA A 728 -54.19 -31.68 -11.52
N ALA A 729 -53.85 -30.39 -11.30
CA ALA A 729 -54.07 -29.09 -11.97
C ALA A 729 -55.35 -28.31 -11.58
N SER A 730 -55.30 -26.98 -11.79
CA SER A 730 -56.30 -25.91 -11.50
C SER A 730 -56.01 -25.07 -10.23
N GLN A 731 -56.06 -23.73 -10.29
CA GLN A 731 -56.18 -22.85 -11.48
C GLN A 731 -55.63 -21.45 -11.18
#